data_AF-A0A975GVA3-F1
#
_entry.id   AF-A0A975GVA3-F1
#
_cell.length_a   1.000
_cell.length_b   1.000
_cell.length_c   1.000
_cell.angle_alpha   90.00
_cell.angle_beta   90.00
_cell.angle_gamma   90.00
#
_symmetry.space_group_name_H-M   'P 1'
#
loop_
_entity.id
_entity.type
_entity.pdbx_description
1 polymer ?
#
loop_
_entity_poly.entity_id
_entity_poly.type
_entity_poly.pdbx_seq_one_letter_code
_entity_poly.pdbx_strand_id
1 'polypeptide(L)'
;MTKAVRPRPAKTPVKATVTATAETLPGKKAITVAPPAAAGPAPVFLHSGFRTSSTWLWKHFRERPAFRAYYEIFHEALGGLRMDAARTVQSDQWRSRHPSGAPYFLEFIPLMDPAGGIRGFTGEPALAAAFFPDGGLGGDLPSGEVKYVAGLIANAQDAGRIPVLTCTRTLGRADALKRRFGGTHILIHRNLFHQWNSFSGQHRTGNLYFLEYLFLIIARSRDDAFMDLLKTFTPADIETDFPMAIESRYDDAFAIFVAWHVYMTLHATRSADIVIDVTRLASDDAYRLKTEARIRETTGQALDLGDATTHVDAPWRPIQNPETTKLTVRLLVDSAYAALGATSAEQALGEEMVASAWAEHRAHATYTQAYFEAADAAPRRLGQRAPQGALSYSATTVTYEDEASPLQDENDALQSDLNDARQALIDQEALFAEAEDRRTALSRAIVAEERDAILAYTGAETQRLKVALEASEAAGAALQETYEVRIAEQAAELTDLRIALELQATAQAAALAARTAELDQLKVGFEATEAATMELRQAHTALTEQWVETNGRAESLTAELAETRSMLEAYQEDNAREASHARAAVHNALADAEYEKGLRLAAVAREAELTEALSVAEAGTAAVRDEADATLKALKIQVNANAALERDRSRIMFAFDATRAREGDLEVDAARSAARAAELLAELEGLRLTLDYERIAREAATAEAAEARRALAYLEVAHRAAQDDLEHATTATAKTNAELSAAHADDARSREQAESLAGDLAAALEELGLLQQARDEIAAARDDLQIRMDGAVQENMRLARLAETRSEELEALSRTLTDAEEGRAAALGRLAESAAREAGLQAALEQAGTDRDAVVAERDSAIAERHDLGQRLADRQAELASIKEGVTWRAASTLKRLGVG
;
A
#
# COMPACT_ATOMS: atom_id res chain seq x y z
N MET A 1 -76.81 7.68 -31.29
CA MET A 1 -77.05 8.93 -30.56
C MET A 1 -76.02 9.06 -29.45
N THR A 2 -75.21 10.13 -29.54
CA THR A 2 -74.33 10.77 -28.54
C THR A 2 -73.43 9.95 -27.60
N LYS A 3 -72.13 10.01 -27.94
CA LYS A 3 -70.92 9.74 -27.14
C LYS A 3 -70.90 10.53 -25.82
N ALA A 4 -70.49 9.87 -24.73
CA ALA A 4 -70.05 10.53 -23.49
C ALA A 4 -68.52 10.45 -23.38
N VAL A 5 -67.89 11.63 -23.37
CA VAL A 5 -66.46 11.87 -23.26
C VAL A 5 -66.10 11.94 -21.77
N ARG A 6 -65.11 11.14 -21.31
CA ARG A 6 -64.49 11.29 -20.00
C ARG A 6 -63.34 12.30 -20.07
N PRO A 7 -63.16 13.19 -19.06
CA PRO A 7 -62.12 14.21 -19.08
C PRO A 7 -60.75 13.65 -18.70
N ARG A 8 -59.71 14.14 -19.38
CA ARG A 8 -58.29 13.97 -19.04
C ARG A 8 -57.94 14.77 -17.77
N PRO A 9 -57.09 14.26 -16.86
CA PRO A 9 -56.50 15.08 -15.81
C PRO A 9 -55.35 15.93 -16.37
N ALA A 10 -55.26 17.15 -15.84
CA ALA A 10 -54.31 18.18 -16.21
C ALA A 10 -52.85 17.77 -15.93
N LYS A 11 -51.96 18.08 -16.88
CA LYS A 11 -50.50 18.02 -16.71
C LYS A 11 -50.03 19.34 -16.10
N THR A 12 -49.51 19.31 -14.89
CA THR A 12 -48.70 20.39 -14.30
C THR A 12 -47.25 20.20 -14.74
N PRO A 13 -46.56 21.22 -15.29
CA PRO A 13 -45.14 21.11 -15.59
C PRO A 13 -44.33 21.53 -14.35
N VAL A 14 -43.63 20.58 -13.73
CA VAL A 14 -42.58 20.91 -12.76
C VAL A 14 -41.30 21.12 -13.56
N LYS A 15 -40.90 22.38 -13.75
CA LYS A 15 -39.54 22.75 -14.14
C LYS A 15 -38.65 22.62 -12.91
N ALA A 16 -37.91 21.52 -12.80
CA ALA A 16 -36.76 21.44 -11.91
C ALA A 16 -35.51 21.77 -12.74
N THR A 17 -35.00 22.98 -12.57
CA THR A 17 -33.68 23.38 -13.08
C THR A 17 -32.66 22.86 -12.06
N VAL A 18 -32.01 21.75 -12.37
CA VAL A 18 -30.81 21.29 -11.66
C VAL A 18 -29.62 21.66 -12.55
N THR A 19 -29.03 22.83 -12.29
CA THR A 19 -27.70 23.18 -12.78
C THR A 19 -26.68 22.52 -11.85
N ALA A 20 -26.21 21.34 -12.23
CA ALA A 20 -24.98 20.76 -11.69
C ALA A 20 -23.86 21.07 -12.69
N THR A 21 -23.04 22.05 -12.36
CA THR A 21 -21.77 22.32 -13.04
C THR A 21 -20.75 21.28 -12.58
N ALA A 22 -20.50 20.27 -13.41
CA ALA A 22 -19.32 19.43 -13.27
C ALA A 22 -18.12 20.24 -13.75
N GLU A 23 -17.29 20.72 -12.82
CA GLU A 23 -15.97 21.25 -13.13
C GLU A 23 -15.08 20.09 -13.59
N THR A 24 -14.88 19.99 -14.90
CA THR A 24 -13.88 19.11 -15.51
C THR A 24 -12.49 19.60 -15.17
N LEU A 25 -11.67 18.74 -14.57
CA LEU A 25 -10.21 18.90 -14.46
C LEU A 25 -9.61 19.21 -15.84
N PRO A 26 -8.83 20.30 -15.99
CA PRO A 26 -8.21 20.64 -17.26
C PRO A 26 -6.97 19.76 -17.49
N GLY A 27 -6.93 19.07 -18.63
CA GLY A 27 -5.67 18.53 -19.17
C GLY A 27 -5.63 17.05 -19.52
N LYS A 28 -6.56 16.54 -20.32
CA LYS A 28 -6.34 15.40 -21.25
C LYS A 28 -7.49 15.39 -22.26
N LYS A 29 -7.22 15.77 -23.52
CA LYS A 29 -8.19 15.59 -24.62
C LYS A 29 -8.35 14.10 -24.88
N ALA A 30 -9.31 13.46 -24.21
CA ALA A 30 -9.73 12.10 -24.55
C ALA A 30 -10.31 12.12 -25.97
N ILE A 31 -9.74 11.32 -26.87
CA ILE A 31 -10.33 11.05 -28.17
C ILE A 31 -11.58 10.21 -27.92
N THR A 32 -12.74 10.84 -27.83
CA THR A 32 -14.03 10.16 -27.76
C THR A 32 -14.33 9.56 -29.14
N VAL A 33 -13.87 8.33 -29.36
CA VAL A 33 -14.36 7.52 -30.48
C VAL A 33 -15.80 7.17 -30.13
N ALA A 34 -16.76 7.72 -30.88
CA ALA A 34 -18.18 7.39 -30.69
C ALA A 34 -18.34 5.87 -30.82
N PRO A 35 -18.93 5.18 -29.83
CA PRO A 35 -19.14 3.74 -29.94
C PRO A 35 -19.97 3.45 -31.20
N PRO A 36 -19.59 2.45 -32.02
CA PRO A 36 -20.38 2.08 -33.17
C PRO A 36 -21.78 1.73 -32.67
N ALA A 37 -22.82 2.40 -33.19
CA ALA A 37 -24.21 2.12 -32.86
C ALA A 37 -24.55 0.70 -33.34
N ALA A 38 -24.32 -0.30 -32.49
CA ALA A 38 -24.68 -1.67 -32.78
C ALA A 38 -26.21 -1.77 -32.85
N ALA A 39 -26.73 -2.29 -33.96
CA ALA A 39 -28.17 -2.40 -34.20
C ALA A 39 -28.87 -3.44 -33.29
N GLY A 40 -28.12 -4.19 -32.47
CA GLY A 40 -28.62 -5.22 -31.56
C GLY A 40 -28.81 -4.73 -30.11
N PRO A 41 -29.42 -5.55 -29.23
CA PRO A 41 -29.57 -5.25 -27.82
C PRO A 41 -28.21 -5.01 -27.14
N ALA A 42 -28.16 -4.02 -26.24
CA ALA A 42 -26.94 -3.67 -25.52
C ALA A 42 -26.46 -4.84 -24.63
N PRO A 43 -25.14 -5.08 -24.53
CA PRO A 43 -24.60 -6.15 -23.69
C PRO A 43 -24.78 -5.87 -22.20
N VAL A 44 -24.79 -6.93 -21.40
CA VAL A 44 -24.67 -6.90 -19.94
C VAL A 44 -23.34 -7.53 -19.54
N PHE A 45 -22.51 -6.78 -18.80
CA PHE A 45 -21.26 -7.28 -18.23
C PHE A 45 -21.43 -7.53 -16.72
N LEU A 46 -21.07 -8.72 -16.27
CA LEU A 46 -21.00 -9.08 -14.85
C LEU A 46 -19.53 -9.09 -14.41
N HIS A 47 -19.16 -8.08 -13.63
CA HIS A 47 -17.83 -7.91 -13.05
C HIS A 47 -17.82 -8.44 -11.62
N SER A 48 -16.81 -9.24 -11.28
CA SER A 48 -16.71 -9.77 -9.93
C SER A 48 -15.28 -10.18 -9.61
N GLY A 49 -14.95 -10.31 -8.32
CA GLY A 49 -13.78 -11.10 -7.89
C GLY A 49 -14.11 -12.58 -7.85
N PHE A 50 -13.12 -13.46 -7.68
CA PHE A 50 -13.39 -14.88 -7.45
C PHE A 50 -14.23 -15.09 -6.17
N ARG A 51 -15.06 -16.13 -6.13
CA ARG A 51 -15.83 -16.53 -4.92
C ARG A 51 -16.85 -15.48 -4.40
N THR A 52 -17.37 -14.63 -5.30
CA THR A 52 -18.37 -13.57 -5.04
C THR A 52 -19.78 -13.93 -5.52
N SER A 53 -20.10 -15.22 -5.68
CA SER A 53 -21.41 -15.69 -6.18
C SER A 53 -21.77 -15.26 -7.62
N SER A 54 -20.79 -14.86 -8.44
CA SER A 54 -21.02 -14.49 -9.84
C SER A 54 -21.58 -15.63 -10.69
N THR A 55 -21.19 -16.89 -10.42
CA THR A 55 -21.78 -18.08 -11.10
C THR A 55 -23.27 -18.21 -10.81
N TRP A 56 -23.72 -17.90 -9.58
CA TRP A 56 -25.15 -17.95 -9.22
C TRP A 56 -25.94 -16.87 -9.96
N LEU A 57 -25.46 -15.62 -9.97
CA LEU A 57 -26.14 -14.55 -10.70
C LEU A 57 -26.13 -14.80 -12.22
N TRP A 58 -25.02 -15.27 -12.78
CA TRP A 58 -24.92 -15.66 -14.19
C TRP A 58 -25.94 -16.73 -14.56
N LYS A 59 -26.17 -17.73 -13.70
CA LYS A 59 -27.17 -18.78 -13.92
C LYS A 59 -28.57 -18.18 -14.06
N HIS A 60 -28.93 -17.22 -13.22
CA HIS A 60 -30.24 -16.52 -13.31
C HIS A 60 -30.44 -15.80 -14.64
N PHE A 61 -29.40 -15.17 -15.18
CA PHE A 61 -29.44 -14.64 -16.54
C PHE A 61 -29.58 -15.76 -17.57
N ARG A 62 -28.78 -16.82 -17.48
CA ARG A 62 -28.77 -17.94 -18.42
C ARG A 62 -30.13 -18.63 -18.55
N GLU A 63 -30.87 -18.73 -17.46
CA GLU A 63 -32.18 -19.39 -17.41
C GLU A 63 -33.29 -18.61 -18.13
N ARG A 64 -33.08 -17.31 -18.45
CA ARG A 64 -34.07 -16.56 -19.24
C ARG A 64 -33.80 -16.72 -20.73
N PRO A 65 -34.82 -17.09 -21.54
CA PRO A 65 -34.67 -17.25 -22.99
C PRO A 65 -34.18 -15.99 -23.73
N ALA A 66 -34.41 -14.81 -23.16
CA ALA A 66 -34.00 -13.52 -23.72
C ALA A 66 -32.48 -13.31 -23.72
N PHE A 67 -31.74 -14.03 -22.87
CA PHE A 67 -30.30 -13.87 -22.72
C PHE A 67 -29.51 -14.98 -23.42
N ARG A 68 -28.30 -14.65 -23.85
CA ARG A 68 -27.22 -15.61 -24.11
C ARG A 68 -26.05 -15.26 -23.18
N ALA A 69 -25.84 -16.10 -22.18
CA ALA A 69 -24.93 -15.81 -21.08
C ALA A 69 -23.63 -16.63 -21.19
N TYR A 70 -22.52 -15.95 -21.50
CA TYR A 70 -21.20 -16.56 -21.61
C TYR A 70 -20.51 -16.59 -20.24
N TYR A 71 -20.14 -17.79 -19.79
CA TYR A 71 -19.43 -18.02 -18.53
C TYR A 71 -17.93 -17.74 -18.66
N GLU A 72 -17.39 -16.95 -17.74
CA GLU A 72 -15.95 -16.67 -17.60
C GLU A 72 -15.25 -16.39 -18.94
N ILE A 73 -15.63 -15.28 -19.59
CA ILE A 73 -15.18 -14.97 -20.96
C ILE A 73 -13.65 -14.89 -21.14
N PHE A 74 -12.87 -14.76 -20.06
CA PHE A 74 -11.41 -14.80 -20.07
C PHE A 74 -10.84 -16.01 -19.31
N HIS A 75 -11.55 -17.13 -19.27
CA HIS A 75 -11.06 -18.37 -18.66
C HIS A 75 -9.97 -19.03 -19.54
N GLU A 76 -8.86 -19.47 -18.94
CA GLU A 76 -7.71 -20.03 -19.65
C GLU A 76 -8.06 -21.27 -20.50
N ALA A 77 -8.96 -22.12 -19.99
CA ALA A 77 -9.48 -23.28 -20.71
C ALA A 77 -10.08 -22.94 -22.09
N LEU A 78 -10.57 -21.71 -22.33
CA LEU A 78 -11.14 -21.31 -23.62
C LEU A 78 -10.10 -21.34 -24.76
N GLY A 79 -8.81 -21.24 -24.47
CA GLY A 79 -7.74 -21.29 -25.48
C GLY A 79 -7.56 -22.67 -26.10
N GLY A 80 -7.87 -23.73 -25.33
CA GLY A 80 -7.77 -25.13 -25.77
C GLY A 80 -9.09 -25.90 -25.67
N LEU A 81 -10.21 -25.21 -25.48
CA LEU A 81 -11.49 -25.86 -25.19
C LEU A 81 -11.89 -26.78 -26.34
N ARG A 82 -12.19 -28.04 -26.02
CA ARG A 82 -12.68 -29.02 -26.98
C ARG A 82 -14.20 -29.17 -26.89
N MET A 83 -14.82 -29.58 -27.98
CA MET A 83 -16.29 -29.69 -28.09
C MET A 83 -16.90 -30.65 -27.05
N ASP A 84 -16.21 -31.75 -26.77
CA ASP A 84 -16.59 -32.73 -25.74
C ASP A 84 -16.49 -32.11 -24.34
N ALA A 85 -15.40 -31.42 -24.03
CA ALA A 85 -15.25 -30.70 -22.77
C ALA A 85 -16.32 -29.61 -22.59
N ALA A 86 -16.62 -28.84 -23.63
CA ALA A 86 -17.67 -27.81 -23.60
C ALA A 86 -19.06 -28.38 -23.23
N ARG A 87 -19.30 -29.66 -23.53
CA ARG A 87 -20.55 -30.38 -23.26
C ARG A 87 -20.59 -31.11 -21.93
N THR A 88 -19.47 -31.22 -21.21
CA THR A 88 -19.40 -32.04 -19.99
C THR A 88 -18.93 -31.26 -18.77
N VAL A 89 -18.16 -30.17 -18.94
CA VAL A 89 -17.62 -29.41 -17.80
C VAL A 89 -18.73 -28.68 -17.06
N GLN A 90 -19.01 -29.11 -15.84
CA GLN A 90 -20.13 -28.65 -15.01
C GLN A 90 -19.75 -28.62 -13.52
N SER A 91 -20.66 -28.12 -12.67
CA SER A 91 -20.37 -27.80 -11.26
C SER A 91 -20.01 -28.98 -10.36
N ASP A 92 -20.39 -30.21 -10.73
CA ASP A 92 -20.23 -31.43 -9.93
C ASP A 92 -18.85 -32.08 -10.04
N GLN A 93 -18.04 -31.65 -11.00
CA GLN A 93 -16.72 -32.20 -11.26
C GLN A 93 -15.68 -31.74 -10.23
N TRP A 94 -15.98 -30.69 -9.45
CA TRP A 94 -15.16 -30.24 -8.33
C TRP A 94 -16.03 -29.66 -7.22
N ARG A 95 -15.44 -29.42 -6.04
CA ARG A 95 -16.15 -28.84 -4.88
C ARG A 95 -16.36 -27.33 -5.04
N SER A 96 -17.00 -26.94 -6.14
CA SER A 96 -17.27 -25.57 -6.56
C SER A 96 -18.26 -24.86 -5.63
N ARG A 97 -19.24 -25.63 -5.12
CA ARG A 97 -20.50 -25.15 -4.52
C ARG A 97 -21.34 -24.30 -5.46
N HIS A 98 -21.05 -24.34 -6.74
CA HIS A 98 -21.90 -23.72 -7.74
C HIS A 98 -23.21 -24.50 -7.83
N PRO A 99 -24.34 -23.81 -8.07
CA PRO A 99 -25.60 -24.49 -8.30
C PRO A 99 -25.48 -25.47 -9.47
N SER A 100 -26.22 -26.58 -9.44
CA SER A 100 -26.32 -27.48 -10.58
C SER A 100 -26.96 -26.75 -11.77
N GLY A 101 -26.57 -27.16 -12.97
CA GLY A 101 -27.03 -26.55 -14.22
C GLY A 101 -26.39 -27.22 -15.43
N ALA A 102 -26.70 -26.69 -16.62
CA ALA A 102 -26.08 -27.16 -17.84
C ALA A 102 -24.55 -26.86 -17.85
N PRO A 103 -23.74 -27.58 -18.64
CA PRO A 103 -22.30 -27.36 -18.73
C PRO A 103 -21.91 -25.90 -18.97
N TYR A 104 -20.82 -25.45 -18.37
CA TYR A 104 -20.44 -24.03 -18.28
C TYR A 104 -20.19 -23.38 -19.64
N PHE A 105 -19.64 -24.13 -20.59
CA PHE A 105 -19.16 -23.57 -21.85
C PHE A 105 -20.04 -23.86 -23.07
N LEU A 106 -21.29 -24.29 -22.86
CA LEU A 106 -22.19 -24.62 -23.98
C LEU A 106 -22.42 -23.44 -24.94
N GLU A 107 -22.51 -22.22 -24.42
CA GLU A 107 -22.78 -21.01 -25.19
C GLU A 107 -21.65 -20.66 -26.16
N PHE A 108 -20.45 -21.20 -25.94
CA PHE A 108 -19.29 -20.99 -26.79
C PHE A 108 -19.24 -21.94 -28.00
N ILE A 109 -20.03 -23.03 -28.01
CA ILE A 109 -20.04 -24.04 -29.09
C ILE A 109 -20.13 -23.44 -30.50
N PRO A 110 -21.00 -22.44 -30.79
CA PRO A 110 -21.09 -21.82 -32.12
C PRO A 110 -19.83 -21.05 -32.55
N LEU A 111 -18.96 -20.71 -31.60
CA LEU A 111 -17.77 -19.90 -31.79
C LEU A 111 -16.47 -20.72 -31.75
N MET A 112 -16.58 -22.03 -31.54
CA MET A 112 -15.40 -22.90 -31.47
C MET A 112 -14.74 -23.05 -32.84
N ASP A 113 -13.41 -23.10 -32.84
CA ASP A 113 -12.66 -23.53 -34.01
C ASP A 113 -12.73 -25.07 -34.14
N PRO A 114 -12.80 -25.65 -35.36
CA PRO A 114 -12.74 -27.10 -35.55
C PRO A 114 -11.52 -27.77 -34.91
N ALA A 115 -10.38 -27.07 -34.81
CA ALA A 115 -9.16 -27.56 -34.16
C ALA A 115 -9.20 -27.47 -32.62
N GLY A 116 -10.22 -26.82 -32.05
CA GLY A 116 -10.34 -26.51 -30.62
C GLY A 116 -10.05 -25.04 -30.32
N GLY A 117 -10.46 -24.60 -29.13
CA GLY A 117 -10.40 -23.20 -28.72
C GLY A 117 -11.56 -22.35 -29.26
N ILE A 118 -11.70 -21.14 -28.72
CA ILE A 118 -12.72 -20.18 -29.16
C ILE A 118 -12.13 -19.22 -30.18
N ARG A 119 -12.82 -19.00 -31.31
CA ARG A 119 -12.35 -18.10 -32.37
C ARG A 119 -12.04 -16.71 -31.82
N GLY A 120 -10.82 -16.25 -32.05
CA GLY A 120 -10.34 -14.94 -31.60
C GLY A 120 -9.79 -14.90 -30.18
N PHE A 121 -9.93 -15.97 -29.40
CA PHE A 121 -9.35 -16.06 -28.05
C PHE A 121 -7.95 -16.70 -28.11
N THR A 122 -6.92 -15.96 -27.68
CA THR A 122 -5.52 -16.40 -27.75
C THR A 122 -5.03 -17.07 -26.46
N GLY A 123 -5.86 -17.15 -25.41
CA GLY A 123 -5.44 -17.62 -24.09
C GLY A 123 -4.65 -16.60 -23.26
N GLU A 124 -3.92 -15.69 -23.92
CA GLU A 124 -3.18 -14.60 -23.28
C GLU A 124 -4.06 -13.68 -22.40
N PRO A 125 -5.29 -13.30 -22.79
CA PRO A 125 -6.21 -12.55 -21.93
C PRO A 125 -6.55 -13.24 -20.60
N ALA A 126 -6.40 -14.57 -20.55
CA ALA A 126 -6.63 -15.36 -19.33
C ALA A 126 -5.43 -15.40 -18.39
N LEU A 127 -4.28 -14.88 -18.81
CA LEU A 127 -3.09 -14.87 -17.98
C LEU A 127 -3.18 -13.71 -16.98
N ALA A 128 -2.68 -13.95 -15.77
CA ALA A 128 -2.58 -12.93 -14.74
C ALA A 128 -1.86 -11.64 -15.20
N ALA A 129 -0.90 -11.75 -16.13
CA ALA A 129 -0.20 -10.60 -16.72
C ALA A 129 -1.11 -9.69 -17.56
N ALA A 130 -2.22 -10.22 -18.10
CA ALA A 130 -3.20 -9.46 -18.87
C ALA A 130 -4.31 -8.90 -17.99
N PHE A 131 -4.33 -9.16 -16.67
CA PHE A 131 -5.44 -8.74 -15.79
C PHE A 131 -5.74 -7.24 -15.90
N PHE A 132 -4.68 -6.44 -16.10
CA PHE A 132 -4.74 -5.01 -16.39
C PHE A 132 -4.58 -4.78 -17.90
N PRO A 133 -5.35 -3.84 -18.49
CA PRO A 133 -5.09 -3.36 -19.85
C PRO A 133 -3.67 -2.77 -20.01
N ASP A 134 -3.22 -2.63 -21.25
CA ASP A 134 -1.96 -1.94 -21.56
C ASP A 134 -2.06 -0.47 -21.09
N GLY A 135 -1.16 -0.05 -20.19
CA GLY A 135 -1.23 1.26 -19.54
C GLY A 135 -2.02 1.27 -18.20
N GLY A 136 -2.19 0.11 -17.57
CA GLY A 136 -2.79 -0.04 -16.24
C GLY A 136 -4.32 0.07 -16.24
N LEU A 137 -4.91 0.43 -15.09
CA LEU A 137 -6.37 0.52 -14.91
C LEU A 137 -7.07 1.51 -15.85
N GLY A 138 -6.36 2.53 -16.34
CA GLY A 138 -6.87 3.49 -17.32
C GLY A 138 -6.66 3.07 -18.77
N GLY A 139 -5.93 1.98 -19.02
CA GLY A 139 -5.54 1.52 -20.34
C GLY A 139 -6.69 1.03 -21.22
N ASP A 140 -6.42 0.85 -22.51
CA ASP A 140 -7.38 0.32 -23.47
C ASP A 140 -7.21 -1.20 -23.66
N LEU A 141 -8.31 -1.88 -23.99
CA LEU A 141 -8.27 -3.31 -24.27
C LEU A 141 -7.39 -3.59 -25.50
N PRO A 142 -6.53 -4.63 -25.46
CA PRO A 142 -5.80 -5.08 -26.63
C PRO A 142 -6.73 -5.37 -27.82
N SER A 143 -6.28 -5.09 -29.04
CA SER A 143 -7.13 -5.24 -30.24
C SER A 143 -7.67 -6.67 -30.45
N GLY A 144 -6.94 -7.69 -29.98
CA GLY A 144 -7.37 -9.08 -29.96
C GLY A 144 -8.55 -9.30 -29.00
N GLU A 145 -8.47 -8.79 -27.77
CA GLU A 145 -9.56 -8.83 -26.79
C GLU A 145 -10.80 -8.10 -27.31
N VAL A 146 -10.61 -6.94 -27.96
CA VAL A 146 -11.70 -6.19 -28.57
C VAL A 146 -12.45 -7.01 -29.62
N LYS A 147 -11.72 -7.66 -30.54
CA LYS A 147 -12.31 -8.50 -31.59
C LYS A 147 -13.03 -9.72 -31.01
N TYR A 148 -12.42 -10.36 -30.01
CA TYR A 148 -12.99 -11.51 -29.33
C TYR A 148 -14.31 -11.18 -28.63
N VAL A 149 -14.32 -10.15 -27.78
CA VAL A 149 -15.53 -9.75 -27.04
C VAL A 149 -16.62 -9.26 -28.00
N ALA A 150 -16.26 -8.52 -29.05
CA ALA A 150 -17.20 -8.14 -30.10
C ALA A 150 -17.84 -9.37 -30.79
N GLY A 151 -17.07 -10.44 -31.02
CA GLY A 151 -17.57 -11.70 -31.57
C GLY A 151 -18.57 -12.41 -30.65
N LEU A 152 -18.32 -12.41 -29.33
CA LEU A 152 -19.29 -12.94 -28.35
C LEU A 152 -20.61 -12.17 -28.38
N ILE A 153 -20.52 -10.83 -28.41
CA ILE A 153 -21.67 -9.93 -28.46
C ILE A 153 -22.48 -10.16 -29.75
N ALA A 154 -21.80 -10.16 -30.90
CA ALA A 154 -22.44 -10.38 -32.20
C ALA A 154 -23.17 -11.73 -32.25
N ASN A 155 -22.53 -12.82 -31.79
CA ASN A 155 -23.18 -14.15 -31.76
C ASN A 155 -24.43 -14.22 -30.86
N ALA A 156 -24.53 -13.40 -29.82
CA ALA A 156 -25.77 -13.29 -29.04
C ALA A 156 -26.84 -12.50 -29.79
N GLN A 157 -26.45 -11.35 -30.37
CA GLN A 157 -27.34 -10.45 -31.10
C GLN A 157 -27.89 -11.07 -32.38
N ASP A 158 -27.07 -11.80 -33.14
CA ASP A 158 -27.46 -12.54 -34.35
C ASP A 158 -28.51 -13.62 -34.04
N ALA A 159 -28.52 -14.13 -32.81
CA ALA A 159 -29.54 -15.06 -32.30
C ALA A 159 -30.77 -14.35 -31.70
N GLY A 160 -30.85 -13.02 -31.81
CA GLY A 160 -31.94 -12.20 -31.25
C GLY A 160 -31.94 -12.15 -29.72
N ARG A 161 -30.79 -12.34 -29.08
CA ARG A 161 -30.66 -12.40 -27.61
C ARG A 161 -29.78 -11.28 -27.07
N ILE A 162 -30.02 -10.89 -25.82
CA ILE A 162 -29.19 -9.95 -25.08
C ILE A 162 -27.90 -10.68 -24.65
N PRO A 163 -26.70 -10.18 -25.03
CA PRO A 163 -25.44 -10.76 -24.56
C PRO A 163 -25.27 -10.52 -23.06
N VAL A 164 -24.94 -11.58 -22.30
CA VAL A 164 -24.50 -11.46 -20.90
C VAL A 164 -23.10 -12.06 -20.80
N LEU A 165 -22.12 -11.28 -20.36
CA LEU A 165 -20.73 -11.69 -20.29
C LEU A 165 -20.28 -11.61 -18.83
N THR A 166 -19.98 -12.75 -18.21
CA THR A 166 -19.45 -12.78 -16.84
C THR A 166 -17.99 -13.16 -16.85
N CYS A 167 -17.17 -12.54 -15.98
CA CYS A 167 -15.84 -13.05 -15.70
C CYS A 167 -15.24 -12.45 -14.43
N THR A 168 -14.64 -13.32 -13.61
CA THR A 168 -13.95 -12.98 -12.35
C THR A 168 -12.62 -12.23 -12.55
N ARG A 169 -12.17 -12.09 -13.81
CA ARG A 169 -10.92 -11.41 -14.21
C ARG A 169 -11.15 -10.05 -14.84
N THR A 170 -12.36 -9.51 -14.72
CA THR A 170 -12.73 -8.25 -15.39
C THR A 170 -12.69 -7.03 -14.49
N LEU A 171 -12.38 -7.16 -13.19
CA LEU A 171 -12.31 -6.01 -12.30
C LEU A 171 -11.31 -4.96 -12.80
N GLY A 172 -10.09 -5.36 -13.16
CA GLY A 172 -9.08 -4.47 -13.73
C GLY A 172 -9.38 -3.99 -15.16
N ARG A 173 -10.41 -4.54 -15.82
CA ARG A 173 -10.82 -4.20 -17.20
C ARG A 173 -12.19 -3.53 -17.28
N ALA A 174 -12.85 -3.31 -16.14
CA ALA A 174 -14.25 -2.90 -16.12
C ALA A 174 -14.44 -1.59 -16.88
N ASP A 175 -13.54 -0.62 -16.67
CA ASP A 175 -13.59 0.67 -17.35
C ASP A 175 -13.31 0.55 -18.86
N ALA A 176 -12.27 -0.19 -19.24
CA ALA A 176 -11.92 -0.41 -20.64
C ALA A 176 -13.05 -1.11 -21.41
N LEU A 177 -13.72 -2.08 -20.78
CA LEU A 177 -14.91 -2.75 -21.33
C LEU A 177 -16.08 -1.76 -21.48
N LYS A 178 -16.36 -0.92 -20.48
CA LYS A 178 -17.43 0.08 -20.50
C LYS A 178 -17.22 1.11 -21.61
N ARG A 179 -16.02 1.70 -21.69
CA ARG A 179 -15.67 2.67 -22.74
C ARG A 179 -15.79 2.06 -24.13
N ARG A 180 -15.39 0.79 -24.29
CA ARG A 180 -15.33 0.15 -25.60
C ARG A 180 -16.68 -0.36 -26.12
N PHE A 181 -17.47 -0.97 -25.25
CA PHE A 181 -18.68 -1.71 -25.63
C PHE A 181 -19.98 -1.10 -25.10
N GLY A 182 -19.90 -0.16 -24.15
CA GLY A 182 -21.08 0.37 -23.48
C GLY A 182 -21.92 -0.73 -22.84
N GLY A 183 -23.24 -0.54 -22.83
CA GLY A 183 -24.17 -1.49 -22.20
C GLY A 183 -24.27 -1.34 -20.70
N THR A 184 -24.84 -2.35 -20.05
CA THR A 184 -25.07 -2.39 -18.60
C THR A 184 -23.96 -3.16 -17.90
N HIS A 185 -23.32 -2.55 -16.92
CA HIS A 185 -22.23 -3.12 -16.14
C HIS A 185 -22.70 -3.33 -14.72
N ILE A 186 -22.64 -4.57 -14.25
CA ILE A 186 -23.06 -4.98 -12.91
C ILE A 186 -21.81 -5.46 -12.18
N LEU A 187 -21.44 -4.75 -11.11
CA LEU A 187 -20.38 -5.17 -10.20
C LEU A 187 -20.97 -5.99 -9.06
N ILE A 188 -20.36 -7.13 -8.79
CA ILE A 188 -20.74 -8.05 -7.72
C ILE A 188 -19.60 -8.07 -6.71
N HIS A 189 -19.89 -7.72 -5.47
CA HIS A 189 -18.98 -7.90 -4.35
C HIS A 189 -19.67 -8.67 -3.22
N ARG A 190 -18.85 -9.18 -2.30
CA ARG A 190 -19.25 -10.00 -1.17
C ARG A 190 -18.54 -9.49 0.07
N ASN A 191 -19.08 -9.77 1.26
CA ASN A 191 -18.33 -9.59 2.50
C ASN A 191 -16.94 -10.23 2.38
N LEU A 192 -15.89 -9.44 2.61
CA LEU A 192 -14.51 -9.85 2.33
C LEU A 192 -14.04 -10.99 3.23
N PHE A 193 -14.56 -11.10 4.46
CA PHE A 193 -14.22 -12.21 5.35
C PHE A 193 -14.87 -13.52 4.88
N HIS A 194 -16.15 -13.48 4.45
CA HIS A 194 -16.79 -14.65 3.84
C HIS A 194 -16.08 -15.10 2.56
N GLN A 195 -15.64 -14.13 1.75
CA GLN A 195 -14.89 -14.39 0.53
C GLN A 195 -13.51 -14.99 0.85
N TRP A 196 -12.77 -14.44 1.80
CA TRP A 196 -11.50 -14.97 2.30
C TRP A 196 -11.65 -16.40 2.80
N ASN A 197 -12.65 -16.67 3.62
CA ASN A 197 -12.91 -18.01 4.13
C ASN A 197 -13.15 -19.00 2.98
N SER A 198 -13.75 -18.55 1.88
CA SER A 198 -13.92 -19.41 0.71
C SER A 198 -12.62 -19.62 -0.07
N PHE A 199 -11.72 -18.64 -0.14
CA PHE A 199 -10.38 -18.81 -0.69
C PHE A 199 -9.54 -19.78 0.16
N SER A 200 -9.39 -19.47 1.44
CA SER A 200 -8.58 -20.27 2.37
C SER A 200 -9.21 -21.65 2.63
N GLY A 201 -10.54 -21.74 2.67
CA GLY A 201 -11.25 -23.01 2.76
C GLY A 201 -10.99 -23.95 1.56
N GLN A 202 -10.79 -23.41 0.35
CA GLN A 202 -10.39 -24.20 -0.82
C GLN A 202 -8.93 -24.66 -0.71
N HIS A 203 -8.03 -23.78 -0.24
CA HIS A 203 -6.64 -24.12 0.09
C HIS A 203 -6.58 -25.30 1.08
N ARG A 204 -7.38 -25.26 2.14
CA ARG A 204 -7.51 -26.37 3.12
C ARG A 204 -7.91 -27.70 2.48
N THR A 205 -8.64 -27.67 1.36
CA THR A 205 -9.03 -28.87 0.60
C THR A 205 -8.03 -29.28 -0.49
N GLY A 206 -6.84 -28.66 -0.52
CA GLY A 206 -5.80 -28.91 -1.51
C GLY A 206 -5.98 -28.15 -2.83
N ASN A 207 -6.92 -27.20 -2.88
CA ASN A 207 -7.12 -26.36 -4.06
C ASN A 207 -6.53 -24.96 -3.84
N LEU A 208 -5.27 -24.78 -4.26
CA LEU A 208 -4.49 -23.56 -4.09
C LEU A 208 -4.84 -22.45 -5.10
N TYR A 209 -5.55 -22.82 -6.17
CA TYR A 209 -5.74 -22.01 -7.37
C TYR A 209 -6.13 -20.55 -7.10
N PHE A 210 -7.09 -20.29 -6.21
CA PHE A 210 -7.59 -18.93 -6.00
C PHE A 210 -6.56 -18.01 -5.33
N LEU A 211 -5.81 -18.53 -4.36
CA LEU A 211 -4.74 -17.77 -3.71
C LEU A 211 -3.57 -17.60 -4.69
N GLU A 212 -3.12 -18.69 -5.33
CA GLU A 212 -2.04 -18.62 -6.33
C GLU A 212 -2.34 -17.59 -7.42
N TYR A 213 -3.56 -17.62 -7.96
CA TYR A 213 -3.96 -16.71 -9.02
C TYR A 213 -4.04 -15.25 -8.56
N LEU A 214 -4.52 -14.98 -7.33
CA LEU A 214 -4.50 -13.64 -6.75
C LEU A 214 -3.07 -13.07 -6.67
N PHE A 215 -2.15 -13.84 -6.09
CA PHE A 215 -0.77 -13.40 -5.95
C PHE A 215 -0.05 -13.36 -7.31
N LEU A 216 -0.43 -14.20 -8.27
CA LEU A 216 0.08 -14.13 -9.62
C LEU A 216 -0.38 -12.84 -10.34
N ILE A 217 -1.63 -12.40 -10.12
CA ILE A 217 -2.12 -11.10 -10.62
C ILE A 217 -1.26 -9.97 -10.02
N ILE A 218 -1.03 -10.00 -8.70
CA ILE A 218 -0.22 -8.98 -8.03
C ILE A 218 1.21 -8.99 -8.58
N ALA A 219 1.88 -10.16 -8.60
CA ALA A 219 3.25 -10.30 -9.06
C ALA A 219 3.44 -9.89 -10.53
N ARG A 220 2.46 -10.18 -11.40
CA ARG A 220 2.54 -9.89 -12.84
C ARG A 220 1.88 -8.57 -13.26
N SER A 221 1.25 -7.86 -12.35
CA SER A 221 0.73 -6.52 -12.60
C SER A 221 1.86 -5.58 -13.06
N ARG A 222 1.52 -4.67 -13.97
CA ARG A 222 2.42 -3.67 -14.52
C ARG A 222 1.74 -2.31 -14.46
N ASP A 223 2.54 -1.25 -14.43
CA ASP A 223 2.09 0.13 -14.56
C ASP A 223 1.04 0.55 -13.51
N ASP A 224 1.15 0.01 -12.29
CA ASP A 224 0.25 0.32 -11.17
C ASP A 224 1.00 0.41 -9.84
N ALA A 225 1.11 1.62 -9.31
CA ALA A 225 1.89 1.91 -8.10
C ALA A 225 1.34 1.22 -6.85
N PHE A 226 0.02 0.98 -6.77
CA PHE A 226 -0.56 0.29 -5.64
C PHE A 226 -0.25 -1.21 -5.70
N MET A 227 -0.27 -1.81 -6.89
CA MET A 227 0.19 -3.19 -7.04
C MET A 227 1.67 -3.34 -6.73
N ASP A 228 2.51 -2.37 -7.11
CA ASP A 228 3.93 -2.37 -6.74
C ASP A 228 4.13 -2.31 -5.22
N LEU A 229 3.30 -1.54 -4.51
CA LEU A 229 3.24 -1.58 -3.05
C LEU A 229 2.84 -2.98 -2.55
N LEU A 230 1.78 -3.59 -3.08
CA LEU A 230 1.37 -4.93 -2.63
C LEU A 230 2.48 -5.96 -2.83
N LYS A 231 3.29 -5.87 -3.91
CA LYS A 231 4.45 -6.73 -4.14
C LYS A 231 5.49 -6.66 -3.01
N THR A 232 5.64 -5.51 -2.32
CA THR A 232 6.56 -5.42 -1.18
C THR A 232 6.06 -6.17 0.05
N PHE A 233 4.75 -6.43 0.14
CA PHE A 233 4.14 -7.24 1.19
C PHE A 233 4.07 -8.71 0.80
N THR A 234 4.11 -9.05 -0.50
CA THR A 234 4.14 -10.44 -0.96
C THR A 234 5.48 -11.10 -0.61
N PRO A 235 5.48 -12.32 -0.03
CA PRO A 235 6.69 -13.10 0.18
C PRO A 235 7.52 -13.26 -1.12
N ALA A 236 8.83 -13.07 -1.05
CA ALA A 236 9.73 -13.20 -2.22
C ALA A 236 9.79 -14.63 -2.78
N ASP A 237 9.46 -15.63 -1.95
CA ASP A 237 9.44 -17.06 -2.25
C ASP A 237 8.11 -17.55 -2.84
N ILE A 238 7.13 -16.66 -3.08
CA ILE A 238 5.84 -17.03 -3.70
C ILE A 238 5.99 -17.73 -5.05
N GLU A 239 7.05 -17.43 -5.81
CA GLU A 239 7.31 -18.09 -7.10
C GLU A 239 7.92 -19.49 -6.95
N THR A 240 8.58 -19.77 -5.81
CA THR A 240 9.33 -21.01 -5.60
C THR A 240 8.64 -22.00 -4.64
N ASP A 241 7.90 -21.52 -3.65
CA ASP A 241 7.21 -22.34 -2.64
C ASP A 241 5.95 -21.64 -2.10
N PHE A 242 4.98 -21.44 -2.99
CA PHE A 242 3.73 -20.74 -2.68
C PHE A 242 3.00 -21.25 -1.43
N PRO A 243 2.83 -22.57 -1.21
CA PRO A 243 2.13 -23.07 -0.02
C PRO A 243 2.79 -22.60 1.27
N MET A 244 4.09 -22.84 1.45
CA MET A 244 4.80 -22.48 2.69
C MET A 244 4.86 -20.96 2.93
N ALA A 245 5.01 -20.19 1.85
CA ALA A 245 5.04 -18.74 1.92
C ALA A 245 3.73 -18.16 2.47
N ILE A 246 2.59 -18.69 2.02
CA ILE A 246 1.27 -18.30 2.55
C ILE A 246 1.05 -18.85 3.96
N GLU A 247 1.55 -20.06 4.26
CA GLU A 247 1.38 -20.68 5.57
C GLU A 247 1.98 -19.86 6.71
N SER A 248 3.19 -19.34 6.49
CA SER A 248 3.95 -18.57 7.48
C SER A 248 3.49 -17.12 7.62
N ARG A 249 2.76 -16.60 6.62
CA ARG A 249 2.31 -15.19 6.54
C ARG A 249 0.82 -15.09 6.27
N TYR A 250 0.03 -15.97 6.89
CA TYR A 250 -1.41 -16.09 6.63
C TYR A 250 -2.19 -14.80 6.92
N ASP A 251 -1.86 -14.11 8.01
CA ASP A 251 -2.46 -12.83 8.39
C ASP A 251 -2.12 -11.71 7.39
N ASP A 252 -0.88 -11.66 6.92
CA ASP A 252 -0.47 -10.73 5.86
C ASP A 252 -1.19 -11.03 4.54
N ALA A 253 -1.35 -12.32 4.21
CA ALA A 253 -2.10 -12.73 3.03
C ALA A 253 -3.57 -12.30 3.10
N PHE A 254 -4.20 -12.35 4.28
CA PHE A 254 -5.52 -11.77 4.49
C PHE A 254 -5.52 -10.25 4.31
N ALA A 255 -4.52 -9.55 4.85
CA ALA A 255 -4.43 -8.10 4.71
C ALA A 255 -4.28 -7.65 3.24
N ILE A 256 -3.39 -8.31 2.49
CA ILE A 256 -3.21 -8.12 1.05
C ILE A 256 -4.50 -8.44 0.30
N PHE A 257 -5.17 -9.56 0.65
CA PHE A 257 -6.45 -9.95 0.06
C PHE A 257 -7.52 -8.85 0.22
N VAL A 258 -7.68 -8.32 1.43
CA VAL A 258 -8.66 -7.26 1.72
C VAL A 258 -8.34 -6.00 0.92
N ALA A 259 -7.09 -5.54 0.99
CA ALA A 259 -6.67 -4.31 0.33
C ALA A 259 -6.80 -4.40 -1.21
N TRP A 260 -6.39 -5.53 -1.80
CA TRP A 260 -6.56 -5.79 -3.23
C TRP A 260 -8.03 -5.77 -3.64
N HIS A 261 -8.92 -6.42 -2.88
CA HIS A 261 -10.35 -6.46 -3.21
C HIS A 261 -11.03 -5.11 -3.03
N VAL A 262 -10.68 -4.33 -2.01
CA VAL A 262 -11.17 -2.94 -1.87
C VAL A 262 -10.73 -2.12 -3.07
N TYR A 263 -9.43 -2.11 -3.38
CA TYR A 263 -8.88 -1.37 -4.51
C TYR A 263 -9.56 -1.72 -5.85
N MET A 264 -9.69 -3.01 -6.16
CA MET A 264 -10.34 -3.47 -7.40
C MET A 264 -11.85 -3.20 -7.43
N THR A 265 -12.55 -3.30 -6.30
CA THR A 265 -14.00 -3.04 -6.22
C THR A 265 -14.27 -1.55 -6.42
N LEU A 266 -13.48 -0.67 -5.79
CA LEU A 266 -13.62 0.77 -5.96
C LEU A 266 -13.34 1.20 -7.40
N HIS A 267 -12.27 0.67 -8.02
CA HIS A 267 -12.01 0.93 -9.43
C HIS A 267 -13.19 0.50 -10.32
N ALA A 268 -13.67 -0.74 -10.17
CA ALA A 268 -14.77 -1.26 -10.99
C ALA A 268 -16.11 -0.53 -10.74
N THR A 269 -16.31 0.03 -9.54
CA THR A 269 -17.52 0.80 -9.20
C THR A 269 -17.66 2.05 -10.06
N ARG A 270 -16.55 2.66 -10.49
CA ARG A 270 -16.56 3.85 -11.36
C ARG A 270 -17.22 3.62 -12.72
N SER A 271 -17.22 2.37 -13.18
CA SER A 271 -17.74 1.98 -14.50
C SER A 271 -19.01 1.13 -14.40
N ALA A 272 -19.47 0.79 -13.20
CA ALA A 272 -20.65 -0.03 -12.95
C ALA A 272 -21.93 0.83 -12.90
N ASP A 273 -23.00 0.35 -13.54
CA ASP A 273 -24.34 0.95 -13.45
C ASP A 273 -25.13 0.41 -12.24
N ILE A 274 -24.76 -0.80 -11.78
CA ILE A 274 -25.34 -1.49 -10.63
C ILE A 274 -24.21 -2.12 -9.82
N VAL A 275 -24.19 -1.87 -8.50
CA VAL A 275 -23.30 -2.55 -7.55
C VAL A 275 -24.16 -3.42 -6.63
N ILE A 276 -23.84 -4.71 -6.56
CA ILE A 276 -24.57 -5.72 -5.80
C ILE A 276 -23.67 -6.27 -4.69
N ASP A 277 -24.07 -6.04 -3.45
CA ASP A 277 -23.57 -6.76 -2.28
C ASP A 277 -24.36 -8.07 -2.15
N VAL A 278 -23.76 -9.20 -2.54
CA VAL A 278 -24.46 -10.49 -2.49
C VAL A 278 -24.65 -11.02 -1.07
N THR A 279 -23.86 -10.56 -0.10
CA THR A 279 -24.07 -10.93 1.32
C THR A 279 -25.33 -10.25 1.83
N ARG A 280 -25.52 -8.96 1.53
CA ARG A 280 -26.74 -8.23 1.86
C ARG A 280 -27.96 -8.71 1.06
N LEU A 281 -27.78 -9.04 -0.21
CA LEU A 281 -28.84 -9.57 -1.07
C LEU A 281 -29.54 -10.80 -0.48
N ALA A 282 -28.78 -11.65 0.22
CA ALA A 282 -29.28 -12.87 0.84
C ALA A 282 -30.03 -12.64 2.17
N SER A 283 -29.88 -11.48 2.83
CA SER A 283 -30.47 -11.20 4.14
C SER A 283 -31.45 -10.03 4.18
N ASP A 284 -31.47 -9.18 3.16
CA ASP A 284 -32.29 -7.97 3.07
C ASP A 284 -33.24 -8.05 1.86
N ASP A 285 -34.48 -8.47 2.11
CA ASP A 285 -35.55 -8.59 1.10
C ASP A 285 -35.80 -7.28 0.35
N ALA A 286 -35.74 -6.14 1.04
CA ALA A 286 -35.98 -4.84 0.42
C ALA A 286 -34.85 -4.47 -0.54
N TYR A 287 -33.60 -4.73 -0.14
CA TYR A 287 -32.43 -4.56 -1.00
C TYR A 287 -32.48 -5.50 -2.22
N ARG A 288 -32.91 -6.76 -2.04
CA ARG A 288 -33.11 -7.69 -3.14
C ARG A 288 -34.13 -7.20 -4.15
N LEU A 289 -35.34 -6.85 -3.70
CA LEU A 289 -36.41 -6.36 -4.59
C LEU A 289 -35.99 -5.08 -5.33
N LYS A 290 -35.26 -4.18 -4.67
CA LYS A 290 -34.68 -2.99 -5.31
C LYS A 290 -33.66 -3.35 -6.38
N THR A 291 -32.81 -4.35 -6.13
CA THR A 291 -31.82 -4.85 -7.08
C THR A 291 -32.47 -5.48 -8.30
N GLU A 292 -33.49 -6.34 -8.11
CA GLU A 292 -34.28 -6.92 -9.19
C GLU A 292 -34.96 -5.86 -10.06
N ALA A 293 -35.54 -4.83 -9.43
CA ALA A 293 -36.16 -3.71 -10.13
C ALA A 293 -35.13 -2.94 -10.98
N ARG A 294 -33.92 -2.71 -10.46
CA ARG A 294 -32.84 -2.02 -11.17
C ARG A 294 -32.31 -2.85 -12.36
N ILE A 295 -32.17 -4.16 -12.20
CA ILE A 295 -31.81 -5.06 -13.31
C ILE A 295 -32.91 -5.03 -14.38
N ARG A 296 -34.18 -5.07 -13.98
CA ARG A 296 -35.30 -4.97 -14.93
C ARG A 296 -35.33 -3.63 -15.66
N GLU A 297 -35.08 -2.53 -14.97
CA GLU A 297 -35.02 -1.18 -15.55
C GLU A 297 -33.93 -1.08 -16.62
N THR A 298 -32.75 -1.61 -16.33
CA THR A 298 -31.57 -1.49 -17.21
C THR A 298 -31.56 -2.50 -18.37
N THR A 299 -32.04 -3.72 -18.13
CA THR A 299 -31.99 -4.81 -19.13
C THR A 299 -33.32 -5.06 -19.85
N GLY A 300 -34.42 -4.50 -19.33
CA GLY A 300 -35.78 -4.78 -19.81
C GLY A 300 -36.33 -6.16 -19.43
N GLN A 301 -35.57 -6.98 -18.69
CA GLN A 301 -35.95 -8.33 -18.28
C GLN A 301 -35.97 -8.45 -16.76
N ALA A 302 -37.01 -9.10 -16.22
CA ALA A 302 -37.05 -9.39 -14.79
C ALA A 302 -36.16 -10.60 -14.47
N LEU A 303 -35.42 -10.51 -13.36
CA LEU A 303 -34.77 -11.63 -12.71
C LEU A 303 -35.43 -11.85 -11.34
N ASP A 304 -35.47 -13.10 -10.91
CA ASP A 304 -35.90 -13.50 -9.58
C ASP A 304 -34.65 -13.93 -8.84
N LEU A 305 -34.32 -13.22 -7.77
CA LEU A 305 -33.12 -13.44 -6.97
C LEU A 305 -33.49 -13.97 -5.58
N GLY A 306 -34.73 -14.42 -5.39
CA GLY A 306 -35.29 -14.85 -4.09
C GLY A 306 -34.61 -16.07 -3.47
N ASP A 307 -33.82 -16.81 -4.24
CA ASP A 307 -33.05 -17.96 -3.79
C ASP A 307 -31.62 -17.59 -3.31
N ALA A 308 -31.30 -16.29 -3.18
CA ALA A 308 -30.03 -15.83 -2.66
C ALA A 308 -29.81 -16.32 -1.22
N THR A 309 -28.72 -17.05 -0.98
CA THR A 309 -28.32 -17.53 0.34
C THR A 309 -26.87 -17.19 0.67
N THR A 310 -26.57 -17.02 1.96
CA THR A 310 -25.21 -16.84 2.45
C THR A 310 -24.65 -18.15 2.99
N HIS A 311 -23.48 -18.54 2.53
CA HIS A 311 -22.73 -19.70 3.03
C HIS A 311 -21.32 -19.28 3.43
N VAL A 312 -21.01 -19.35 4.72
CA VAL A 312 -19.67 -19.03 5.23
C VAL A 312 -18.84 -20.29 5.31
N ASP A 313 -17.67 -20.26 4.68
CA ASP A 313 -16.69 -21.33 4.78
C ASP A 313 -15.95 -21.26 6.12
N ALA A 314 -15.48 -22.40 6.62
CA ALA A 314 -14.44 -22.37 7.65
C ALA A 314 -13.11 -22.07 6.95
N PRO A 315 -12.35 -21.07 7.42
CA PRO A 315 -11.06 -20.73 6.84
C PRO A 315 -10.05 -21.87 7.03
N TRP A 316 -8.91 -21.75 6.37
CA TRP A 316 -7.82 -22.70 6.58
C TRP A 316 -7.29 -22.64 8.01
N ARG A 317 -7.04 -21.43 8.51
CA ARG A 317 -6.68 -21.12 9.89
C ARG A 317 -7.41 -19.85 10.36
N PRO A 318 -7.62 -19.64 11.68
CA PRO A 318 -8.01 -18.34 12.22
C PRO A 318 -6.94 -17.28 11.94
N ILE A 319 -7.34 -16.00 11.92
CA ILE A 319 -6.38 -14.88 11.93
C ILE A 319 -5.72 -14.88 13.31
N GLN A 320 -4.39 -14.96 13.36
CA GLN A 320 -3.66 -15.18 14.61
C GLN A 320 -3.47 -13.89 15.40
N ASN A 321 -3.22 -12.78 14.72
CA ASN A 321 -2.95 -11.48 15.31
C ASN A 321 -3.89 -10.42 14.72
N PRO A 322 -5.19 -10.42 15.10
CA PRO A 322 -6.21 -9.61 14.47
C PRO A 322 -5.96 -8.10 14.60
N GLU A 323 -5.35 -7.63 15.69
CA GLU A 323 -5.08 -6.19 15.87
C GLU A 323 -3.96 -5.71 14.95
N THR A 324 -2.85 -6.45 14.86
CA THR A 324 -1.77 -6.14 13.90
C THR A 324 -2.31 -6.22 12.47
N THR A 325 -3.11 -7.23 12.16
CA THR A 325 -3.72 -7.42 10.84
C THR A 325 -4.67 -6.26 10.48
N LYS A 326 -5.46 -5.76 11.43
CA LYS A 326 -6.32 -4.56 11.22
C LYS A 326 -5.50 -3.32 10.86
N LEU A 327 -4.38 -3.09 11.56
CA LEU A 327 -3.48 -1.98 11.25
C LEU A 327 -2.90 -2.10 9.84
N THR A 328 -2.42 -3.29 9.45
CA THR A 328 -1.93 -3.57 8.10
C THR A 328 -3.02 -3.37 7.05
N VAL A 329 -4.24 -3.88 7.30
CA VAL A 329 -5.40 -3.64 6.41
C VAL A 329 -5.66 -2.15 6.26
N ARG A 330 -5.67 -1.38 7.35
CA ARG A 330 -5.95 0.06 7.29
C ARG A 330 -4.88 0.80 6.48
N LEU A 331 -3.60 0.54 6.73
CA LEU A 331 -2.48 1.16 6.00
C LEU A 331 -2.56 0.87 4.50
N LEU A 332 -2.84 -0.39 4.12
CA LEU A 332 -2.95 -0.77 2.71
C LEU A 332 -4.22 -0.20 2.05
N VAL A 333 -5.34 -0.14 2.76
CA VAL A 333 -6.59 0.44 2.25
C VAL A 333 -6.48 1.96 2.08
N ASP A 334 -5.84 2.66 3.01
CA ASP A 334 -5.57 4.10 2.87
C ASP A 334 -4.65 4.37 1.67
N SER A 335 -3.66 3.49 1.44
CA SER A 335 -2.82 3.54 0.24
C SER A 335 -3.60 3.27 -1.05
N ALA A 336 -4.58 2.36 -1.02
CA ALA A 336 -5.50 2.11 -2.13
C ALA A 336 -6.35 3.34 -2.44
N TYR A 337 -6.86 4.03 -1.42
CA TYR A 337 -7.62 5.28 -1.57
C TYR A 337 -6.77 6.38 -2.20
N ALA A 338 -5.55 6.57 -1.72
CA ALA A 338 -4.60 7.54 -2.28
C ALA A 338 -4.29 7.22 -3.75
N ALA A 339 -3.99 5.96 -4.07
CA ALA A 339 -3.66 5.54 -5.43
C ALA A 339 -4.82 5.71 -6.43
N LEU A 340 -6.07 5.55 -6.00
CA LEU A 340 -7.25 5.77 -6.85
C LEU A 340 -7.68 7.24 -6.91
N GLY A 341 -7.18 8.10 -6.01
CA GLY A 341 -7.82 9.39 -5.73
C GLY A 341 -9.29 9.18 -5.34
N ALA A 342 -9.55 8.26 -4.40
CA ALA A 342 -10.89 7.85 -4.04
C ALA A 342 -11.72 9.00 -3.46
N THR A 343 -12.93 9.19 -3.95
CA THR A 343 -13.90 10.16 -3.42
C THR A 343 -14.39 9.74 -2.03
N SER A 344 -14.98 10.65 -1.25
CA SER A 344 -15.54 10.31 0.07
C SER A 344 -16.60 9.20 0.00
N ALA A 345 -17.38 9.12 -1.08
CA ALA A 345 -18.35 8.04 -1.27
C ALA A 345 -17.69 6.68 -1.54
N GLU A 346 -16.59 6.68 -2.30
CA GLU A 346 -15.79 5.47 -2.55
C GLU A 346 -15.05 5.02 -1.27
N GLN A 347 -14.51 5.97 -0.50
CA GLN A 347 -13.90 5.68 0.80
C GLN A 347 -14.93 5.10 1.77
N ALA A 348 -16.14 5.67 1.85
CA ALA A 348 -17.21 5.15 2.69
C ALA A 348 -17.61 3.71 2.32
N LEU A 349 -17.68 3.40 1.02
CA LEU A 349 -17.91 2.02 0.55
C LEU A 349 -16.77 1.09 0.97
N GLY A 350 -15.50 1.50 0.79
CA GLY A 350 -14.36 0.71 1.23
C GLY A 350 -14.33 0.48 2.75
N GLU A 351 -14.68 1.51 3.53
CA GLU A 351 -14.79 1.43 4.98
C GLU A 351 -15.92 0.51 5.42
N GLU A 352 -17.07 0.56 4.76
CA GLU A 352 -18.18 -0.38 4.98
C GLU A 352 -17.74 -1.82 4.70
N MET A 353 -17.03 -2.08 3.60
CA MET A 353 -16.51 -3.40 3.26
C MET A 353 -15.55 -3.94 4.32
N VAL A 354 -14.61 -3.11 4.80
CA VAL A 354 -13.63 -3.48 5.83
C VAL A 354 -14.32 -3.69 7.19
N ALA A 355 -15.22 -2.79 7.59
CA ALA A 355 -15.95 -2.89 8.84
C ALA A 355 -16.84 -4.14 8.87
N SER A 356 -17.54 -4.42 7.77
CA SER A 356 -18.36 -5.62 7.59
C SER A 356 -17.51 -6.90 7.68
N ALA A 357 -16.32 -6.91 7.05
CA ALA A 357 -15.40 -8.05 7.14
C ALA A 357 -14.96 -8.32 8.59
N TRP A 358 -14.61 -7.28 9.36
CA TRP A 358 -14.21 -7.44 10.75
C TRP A 358 -15.36 -7.79 11.70
N ALA A 359 -16.59 -7.33 11.41
CA ALA A 359 -17.77 -7.75 12.15
C ALA A 359 -18.03 -9.25 11.99
N GLU A 360 -17.97 -9.75 10.76
CA GLU A 360 -18.09 -11.18 10.45
C GLU A 360 -16.95 -12.02 11.03
N HIS A 361 -15.71 -11.51 11.00
CA HIS A 361 -14.57 -12.16 11.66
C HIS A 361 -14.82 -12.35 13.16
N ARG A 362 -15.30 -11.32 13.88
CA ARG A 362 -15.60 -11.42 15.32
C ARG A 362 -16.68 -12.46 15.60
N ALA A 363 -17.78 -12.40 14.86
CA ALA A 363 -18.86 -13.38 15.01
C ALA A 363 -18.36 -14.81 14.75
N HIS A 364 -17.59 -15.00 13.68
CA HIS A 364 -17.05 -16.30 13.31
C HIS A 364 -16.02 -16.82 14.32
N ALA A 365 -15.15 -15.98 14.87
CA ALA A 365 -14.19 -16.36 15.90
C ALA A 365 -14.90 -16.97 17.11
N THR A 366 -15.97 -16.34 17.59
CA THR A 366 -16.80 -16.86 18.69
C THR A 366 -17.37 -18.24 18.40
N TYR A 367 -17.86 -18.51 17.19
CA TYR A 367 -18.49 -19.79 16.87
C TYR A 367 -17.51 -20.91 16.48
N THR A 368 -16.30 -20.58 16.04
CA THR A 368 -15.36 -21.57 15.48
C THR A 368 -14.14 -21.83 16.35
N GLN A 369 -13.93 -21.05 17.42
CA GLN A 369 -12.83 -21.24 18.36
C GLN A 369 -12.76 -22.69 18.87
N ALA A 370 -13.86 -23.22 19.40
CA ALA A 370 -13.92 -24.60 19.90
C ALA A 370 -13.63 -25.65 18.81
N TYR A 371 -14.01 -25.37 17.54
CA TYR A 371 -13.73 -26.27 16.42
C TYR A 371 -12.22 -26.32 16.11
N PHE A 372 -11.55 -25.17 16.06
CA PHE A 372 -10.12 -25.11 15.78
C PHE A 372 -9.29 -25.62 16.96
N GLU A 373 -9.68 -25.33 18.20
CA GLU A 373 -9.06 -25.91 19.40
C GLU A 373 -9.16 -27.45 19.42
N ALA A 374 -10.33 -28.00 19.05
CA ALA A 374 -10.52 -29.44 18.94
C ALA A 374 -9.70 -30.05 17.79
N ALA A 375 -9.61 -29.36 16.65
CA ALA A 375 -8.83 -29.79 15.50
C ALA A 375 -7.32 -29.81 15.80
N ASP A 376 -6.79 -28.79 16.49
CA ASP A 376 -5.39 -28.72 16.90
C ASP A 376 -5.04 -29.76 17.99
N ALA A 377 -6.03 -30.13 18.81
CA ALA A 377 -5.88 -31.20 19.80
C ALA A 377 -5.92 -32.62 19.20
N ALA A 378 -6.53 -32.82 18.02
CA ALA A 378 -6.76 -34.14 17.42
C ALA A 378 -5.47 -34.89 16.99
N PRO A 379 -4.45 -34.26 16.37
CA PRO A 379 -3.18 -34.91 16.05
C PRO A 379 -2.43 -35.42 17.28
N ARG A 380 -2.65 -34.82 18.46
CA ARG A 380 -2.03 -35.28 19.73
C ARG A 380 -2.70 -36.54 20.29
N ARG A 381 -3.95 -36.83 19.92
CA ARG A 381 -4.70 -38.00 20.42
C ARG A 381 -4.61 -39.23 19.52
N LEU A 382 -4.47 -39.05 18.21
CA LEU A 382 -4.36 -40.14 17.24
C LEU A 382 -2.98 -40.82 17.20
N GLY A 383 -1.98 -40.27 17.88
CA GLY A 383 -0.69 -40.91 18.10
C GLY A 383 -0.64 -41.95 19.23
N GLN A 384 -1.75 -42.24 19.93
CA GLN A 384 -1.70 -43.10 21.14
C GLN A 384 -2.73 -44.24 21.27
N ARG A 385 -3.68 -44.45 20.34
CA ARG A 385 -4.58 -45.62 20.46
C ARG A 385 -4.98 -46.23 19.12
N ALA A 386 -4.47 -47.43 18.87
CA ALA A 386 -5.14 -48.42 18.04
C ALA A 386 -5.38 -49.69 18.89
N PRO A 387 -6.62 -50.16 19.05
CA PRO A 387 -6.87 -51.54 19.42
C PRO A 387 -7.40 -52.33 18.21
N GLN A 388 -6.73 -53.44 17.94
CA GLN A 388 -7.26 -54.59 17.21
C GLN A 388 -8.34 -55.27 18.06
N GLY A 389 -9.41 -55.76 17.43
CA GLY A 389 -10.34 -56.67 18.10
C GLY A 389 -11.65 -56.86 17.35
N ALA A 390 -11.65 -57.78 16.40
CA ALA A 390 -12.86 -58.33 15.78
C ALA A 390 -13.42 -59.46 16.67
N LEU A 391 -14.74 -59.50 16.89
CA LEU A 391 -15.42 -60.71 17.36
C LEU A 391 -16.79 -60.91 16.72
N SER A 392 -16.95 -62.12 16.20
CA SER A 392 -18.15 -62.81 15.71
C SER A 392 -18.65 -63.77 16.81
N TYR A 393 -19.92 -64.18 16.76
CA TYR A 393 -20.50 -65.54 17.02
C TYR A 393 -21.99 -65.37 17.44
N SER A 394 -23.00 -65.87 16.71
CA SER A 394 -23.47 -67.27 16.44
C SER A 394 -24.30 -67.89 17.58
N ALA A 395 -25.52 -68.29 17.22
CA ALA A 395 -26.58 -68.86 18.05
C ALA A 395 -26.50 -70.40 18.20
N THR A 396 -26.99 -70.91 19.34
CA THR A 396 -27.29 -72.35 19.52
C THR A 396 -28.52 -72.55 20.41
N THR A 397 -29.45 -73.37 19.93
CA THR A 397 -30.66 -73.92 20.59
C THR A 397 -30.35 -75.13 21.48
N VAL A 398 -31.04 -75.27 22.62
CA VAL A 398 -31.17 -76.55 23.38
C VAL A 398 -32.60 -76.73 23.90
N THR A 399 -33.03 -77.99 23.92
CA THR A 399 -34.35 -78.59 24.17
C THR A 399 -34.78 -78.70 25.64
N TYR A 400 -36.09 -78.63 25.89
CA TYR A 400 -36.76 -78.84 27.18
C TYR A 400 -37.22 -80.28 27.38
N GLU A 401 -37.05 -80.81 28.59
CA GLU A 401 -38.04 -81.68 29.23
C GLU A 401 -37.98 -81.53 30.76
N ASP A 402 -39.17 -81.38 31.34
CA ASP A 402 -39.56 -81.70 32.73
C ASP A 402 -39.34 -80.66 33.87
N GLU A 403 -39.93 -79.45 33.76
CA GLU A 403 -39.93 -78.50 34.88
C GLU A 403 -41.23 -77.67 34.95
N ALA A 404 -42.17 -78.05 35.81
CA ALA A 404 -43.31 -77.18 36.17
C ALA A 404 -43.29 -76.73 37.65
N SER A 405 -42.41 -77.31 38.48
CA SER A 405 -42.23 -76.92 39.89
C SER A 405 -41.17 -75.82 40.11
N PRO A 406 -39.99 -75.85 39.45
CA PRO A 406 -38.95 -74.83 39.64
C PRO A 406 -39.34 -73.44 39.13
N LEU A 407 -40.18 -73.39 38.09
CA LEU A 407 -40.61 -72.16 37.43
C LEU A 407 -41.45 -71.24 38.32
N GLN A 408 -42.20 -71.81 39.26
CA GLN A 408 -43.04 -71.05 40.18
C GLN A 408 -42.19 -70.39 41.27
N ASP A 409 -41.21 -71.13 41.82
CA ASP A 409 -40.26 -70.62 42.81
C ASP A 409 -39.36 -69.52 42.22
N GLU A 410 -38.96 -69.65 40.94
CA GLU A 410 -38.19 -68.64 40.22
C GLU A 410 -39.03 -67.39 39.88
N ASN A 411 -40.32 -67.56 39.60
CA ASN A 411 -41.24 -66.42 39.40
C ASN A 411 -41.40 -65.61 40.70
N ASP A 412 -41.56 -66.29 41.83
CA ASP A 412 -41.69 -65.66 43.14
C ASP A 412 -40.39 -64.94 43.57
N ALA A 413 -39.21 -65.52 43.24
CA ALA A 413 -37.92 -64.88 43.45
C ALA A 413 -37.75 -63.62 42.59
N LEU A 414 -38.06 -63.69 41.28
CA LEU A 414 -38.01 -62.52 40.38
C LEU A 414 -38.99 -61.42 40.79
N GLN A 415 -40.15 -61.80 41.34
CA GLN A 415 -41.12 -60.85 41.86
C GLN A 415 -40.59 -60.14 43.12
N SER A 416 -39.84 -60.84 43.98
CA SER A 416 -39.15 -60.25 45.14
C SER A 416 -38.06 -59.29 44.71
N ASP A 417 -37.16 -59.71 43.82
CA ASP A 417 -36.06 -58.89 43.30
C ASP A 417 -36.58 -57.62 42.60
N LEU A 418 -37.70 -57.73 41.87
CA LEU A 418 -38.34 -56.57 41.24
C LEU A 418 -38.90 -55.57 42.27
N ASN A 419 -39.36 -56.04 43.42
CA ASN A 419 -39.84 -55.16 44.49
C ASN A 419 -38.67 -54.47 45.20
N ASP A 420 -37.56 -55.18 45.41
CA ASP A 420 -36.34 -54.59 46.00
C ASP A 420 -35.72 -53.53 45.07
N ALA A 421 -35.65 -53.79 43.76
CA ALA A 421 -35.21 -52.82 42.76
C ALA A 421 -36.14 -51.59 42.67
N ARG A 422 -37.45 -51.76 42.88
CA ARG A 422 -38.39 -50.64 42.98
C ARG A 422 -38.14 -49.80 44.22
N GLN A 423 -37.85 -50.41 45.36
CA GLN A 423 -37.56 -49.69 46.60
C GLN A 423 -36.23 -48.92 46.49
N ALA A 424 -35.19 -49.52 45.91
CA ALA A 424 -33.92 -48.85 45.66
C ALA A 424 -34.07 -47.61 44.75
N LEU A 425 -34.95 -47.67 43.75
CA LEU A 425 -35.24 -46.52 42.89
C LEU A 425 -35.93 -45.38 43.66
N ILE A 426 -36.85 -45.70 44.57
CA ILE A 426 -37.52 -44.71 45.43
C ILE A 426 -36.50 -44.01 46.34
N ASP A 427 -35.57 -44.77 46.92
CA ASP A 427 -34.52 -44.24 47.80
C ASP A 427 -33.54 -43.34 47.01
N GLN A 428 -33.21 -43.69 45.77
CA GLN A 428 -32.39 -42.88 44.84
C GLN A 428 -33.09 -41.58 44.41
N GLU A 429 -34.40 -41.61 44.16
CA GLU A 429 -35.19 -40.41 43.87
C GLU A 429 -35.20 -39.42 45.04
N ALA A 430 -35.21 -39.92 46.29
CA ALA A 430 -35.11 -39.09 47.49
C ALA A 430 -33.74 -38.42 47.63
N LEU A 431 -32.64 -39.15 47.36
CA LEU A 431 -31.27 -38.61 47.37
C LEU A 431 -31.06 -37.55 46.28
N PHE A 432 -31.62 -37.78 45.08
CA PHE A 432 -31.57 -36.80 43.99
C PHE A 432 -32.31 -35.51 44.35
N ALA A 433 -33.48 -35.61 44.99
CA ALA A 433 -34.22 -34.44 45.45
C ALA A 433 -33.42 -33.64 46.50
N GLU A 434 -32.75 -34.30 47.45
CA GLU A 434 -31.90 -33.64 48.45
C GLU A 434 -30.68 -32.93 47.81
N ALA A 435 -30.03 -33.56 46.82
CA ALA A 435 -28.91 -32.96 46.09
C ALA A 435 -29.33 -31.71 45.29
N GLU A 436 -30.51 -31.75 44.65
CA GLU A 436 -31.03 -30.62 43.88
C GLU A 436 -31.47 -29.46 44.78
N ASP A 437 -32.04 -29.75 45.96
CA ASP A 437 -32.36 -28.76 46.98
C ASP A 437 -31.08 -28.08 47.51
N ARG A 438 -30.01 -28.84 47.78
CA ARG A 438 -28.71 -28.28 48.18
C ARG A 438 -28.10 -27.40 47.09
N ARG A 439 -28.12 -27.85 45.83
CA ARG A 439 -27.64 -27.07 44.68
C ARG A 439 -28.40 -25.76 44.54
N THR A 440 -29.72 -25.82 44.67
CA THR A 440 -30.60 -24.67 44.58
C THR A 440 -30.38 -23.68 45.74
N ALA A 441 -30.14 -24.18 46.95
CA ALA A 441 -29.81 -23.35 48.11
C ALA A 441 -28.46 -22.65 47.94
N LEU A 442 -27.44 -23.36 47.43
CA LEU A 442 -26.12 -22.78 47.14
C LEU A 442 -26.22 -21.69 46.06
N SER A 443 -26.93 -21.97 44.96
CA SER A 443 -27.15 -21.00 43.89
C SER A 443 -27.85 -19.74 44.39
N ARG A 444 -28.85 -19.87 45.27
CA ARG A 444 -29.54 -18.70 45.86
C ARG A 444 -28.63 -17.90 46.80
N ALA A 445 -27.75 -18.55 47.55
CA ALA A 445 -26.80 -17.87 48.42
C ALA A 445 -25.77 -17.07 47.62
N ILE A 446 -25.22 -17.67 46.55
CA ILE A 446 -24.26 -17.01 45.64
C ILE A 446 -24.91 -15.80 44.97
N VAL A 447 -26.12 -15.95 44.42
CA VAL A 447 -26.83 -14.84 43.77
C VAL A 447 -27.17 -13.71 44.76
N ALA A 448 -27.48 -14.02 46.02
CA ALA A 448 -27.74 -13.00 47.03
C ALA A 448 -26.47 -12.23 47.43
N GLU A 449 -25.35 -12.93 47.61
CA GLU A 449 -24.06 -12.34 47.94
C GLU A 449 -23.50 -11.50 46.78
N GLU A 450 -23.57 -12.02 45.55
CA GLU A 450 -23.21 -11.28 44.33
C GLU A 450 -24.08 -10.03 44.16
N ARG A 451 -25.39 -10.13 44.38
CA ARG A 451 -26.29 -8.98 44.27
C ARG A 451 -25.94 -7.88 45.26
N ASP A 452 -25.67 -8.22 46.52
CA ASP A 452 -25.35 -7.23 47.54
C ASP A 452 -23.93 -6.64 47.33
N ALA A 453 -22.97 -7.43 46.84
CA ALA A 453 -21.66 -6.94 46.42
C ALA A 453 -21.74 -5.99 45.21
N ILE A 454 -22.54 -6.35 44.19
CA ILE A 454 -22.79 -5.52 43.01
C ILE A 454 -23.49 -4.21 43.41
N LEU A 455 -24.47 -4.24 44.31
CA LEU A 455 -25.17 -3.03 44.76
C LEU A 455 -24.26 -2.10 45.57
N ALA A 456 -23.41 -2.63 46.46
CA ALA A 456 -22.44 -1.84 47.21
C ALA A 456 -21.35 -1.25 46.28
N TYR A 457 -20.87 -2.05 45.33
CA TYR A 457 -19.87 -1.64 44.35
C TYR A 457 -20.40 -0.59 43.39
N THR A 458 -21.56 -0.81 42.76
CA THR A 458 -22.19 0.14 41.83
C THR A 458 -22.50 1.48 42.50
N GLY A 459 -22.91 1.49 43.77
CA GLY A 459 -23.09 2.72 44.54
C GLY A 459 -21.79 3.52 44.73
N ALA A 460 -20.71 2.85 45.14
CA ALA A 460 -19.40 3.49 45.31
C ALA A 460 -18.79 3.94 43.98
N GLU A 461 -18.91 3.11 42.95
CA GLU A 461 -18.38 3.38 41.61
C GLU A 461 -19.14 4.51 40.91
N THR A 462 -20.47 4.57 41.06
CA THR A 462 -21.26 5.70 40.53
C THR A 462 -20.82 7.02 41.15
N GLN A 463 -20.58 7.05 42.47
CA GLN A 463 -20.12 8.26 43.14
C GLN A 463 -18.70 8.66 42.72
N ARG A 464 -17.81 7.67 42.53
CA ARG A 464 -16.43 7.89 42.06
C ARG A 464 -16.41 8.38 40.61
N LEU A 465 -17.18 7.76 39.72
CA LEU A 465 -17.32 8.14 38.32
C LEU A 465 -17.88 9.54 38.18
N LYS A 466 -18.82 9.95 39.05
CA LYS A 466 -19.36 11.31 39.08
C LYS A 466 -18.26 12.34 39.41
N VAL A 467 -17.48 12.12 40.47
CA VAL A 467 -16.37 13.02 40.85
C VAL A 467 -15.32 13.09 39.75
N ALA A 468 -15.02 11.95 39.12
CA ALA A 468 -14.02 11.90 38.06
C ALA A 468 -14.51 12.47 36.72
N LEU A 469 -15.81 12.42 36.44
CA LEU A 469 -16.43 13.11 35.31
C LEU A 469 -16.35 14.62 35.51
N GLU A 470 -16.72 15.13 36.69
CA GLU A 470 -16.61 16.54 37.04
C GLU A 470 -15.15 17.04 36.94
N ALA A 471 -14.18 16.23 37.35
CA ALA A 471 -12.75 16.54 37.18
C ALA A 471 -12.28 16.51 35.72
N SER A 472 -12.78 15.55 34.91
CA SER A 472 -12.47 15.45 33.49
C SER A 472 -13.07 16.60 32.68
N GLU A 473 -14.28 17.04 33.03
CA GLU A 473 -14.93 18.19 32.40
C GLU A 473 -14.17 19.48 32.72
N ALA A 474 -13.72 19.65 33.97
CA ALA A 474 -12.87 20.78 34.36
C ALA A 474 -11.50 20.77 33.65
N ALA A 475 -10.88 19.59 33.52
CA ALA A 475 -9.63 19.43 32.78
C ALA A 475 -9.80 19.70 31.28
N GLY A 476 -10.89 19.20 30.68
CA GLY A 476 -11.23 19.45 29.27
C GLY A 476 -11.47 20.93 28.98
N ALA A 477 -12.14 21.65 29.87
CA ALA A 477 -12.33 23.09 29.75
C ALA A 477 -11.00 23.86 29.81
N ALA A 478 -10.09 23.50 30.72
CA ALA A 478 -8.77 24.10 30.82
C ALA A 478 -7.88 23.77 29.60
N LEU A 479 -7.98 22.55 29.07
CA LEU A 479 -7.26 22.13 27.87
C LEU A 479 -7.75 22.90 26.65
N GLN A 480 -9.08 23.05 26.51
CA GLN A 480 -9.68 23.79 25.41
C GLN A 480 -9.25 25.27 25.42
N GLU A 481 -9.21 25.92 26.59
CA GLU A 481 -8.70 27.29 26.73
C GLU A 481 -7.22 27.37 26.30
N THR A 482 -6.40 26.39 26.69
CA THR A 482 -4.98 26.33 26.30
C THR A 482 -4.81 26.09 24.79
N TYR A 483 -5.64 25.24 24.19
CA TYR A 483 -5.64 24.97 22.75
C TYR A 483 -6.07 26.19 21.94
N GLU A 484 -7.10 26.92 22.38
CA GLU A 484 -7.56 28.13 21.71
C GLU A 484 -6.49 29.22 21.72
N VAL A 485 -5.76 29.39 22.84
CA VAL A 485 -4.60 30.29 22.92
C VAL A 485 -3.49 29.84 21.97
N ARG A 486 -3.14 28.55 21.95
CA ARG A 486 -2.05 28.03 21.11
C ARG A 486 -2.38 28.08 19.61
N ILE A 487 -3.63 27.86 19.22
CA ILE A 487 -4.09 28.04 17.85
C ILE A 487 -3.98 29.51 17.44
N ALA A 488 -4.33 30.45 18.33
CA ALA A 488 -4.19 31.87 18.05
C ALA A 488 -2.71 32.29 17.89
N GLU A 489 -1.81 31.76 18.73
CA GLU A 489 -0.36 31.97 18.61
C GLU A 489 0.21 31.41 17.30
N GLN A 490 -0.15 30.17 16.94
CA GLN A 490 0.28 29.55 15.69
C GLN A 490 -0.28 30.29 14.45
N ALA A 491 -1.51 30.80 14.53
CA ALA A 491 -2.08 31.60 13.45
C ALA A 491 -1.35 32.95 13.28
N ALA A 492 -0.89 33.56 14.38
CA ALA A 492 -0.05 34.75 14.33
C ALA A 492 1.33 34.45 13.73
N GLU A 493 2.00 33.37 14.17
CA GLU A 493 3.30 32.96 13.62
C GLU A 493 3.22 32.64 12.12
N LEU A 494 2.17 31.93 11.67
CA LEU A 494 1.96 31.65 10.24
C LEU A 494 1.69 32.92 9.43
N THR A 495 1.05 33.92 10.02
CA THR A 495 0.83 35.21 9.38
C THR A 495 2.15 35.96 9.20
N ASP A 496 2.99 35.99 10.23
CA ASP A 496 4.32 36.62 10.17
C ASP A 496 5.24 35.90 9.17
N LEU A 497 5.21 34.56 9.15
CA LEU A 497 5.98 33.75 8.20
C LEU A 497 5.54 34.00 6.75
N ARG A 498 4.22 34.14 6.53
CA ARG A 498 3.68 34.48 5.21
C ARG A 498 4.13 35.87 4.77
N ILE A 499 4.09 36.87 5.66
CA ILE A 499 4.58 38.23 5.35
C ILE A 499 6.08 38.18 5.00
N ALA A 500 6.88 37.43 5.75
CA ALA A 500 8.30 37.27 5.48
C ALA A 500 8.57 36.62 4.11
N LEU A 501 7.81 35.57 3.75
CA LEU A 501 7.91 34.91 2.45
C LEU A 501 7.48 35.83 1.28
N GLU A 502 6.41 36.63 1.46
CA GLU A 502 5.98 37.61 0.46
C GLU A 502 7.04 38.71 0.25
N LEU A 503 7.70 39.17 1.32
CA LEU A 503 8.82 40.10 1.25
C LEU A 503 10.05 39.49 0.55
N GLN A 504 10.39 38.23 0.87
CA GLN A 504 11.49 37.51 0.23
C GLN A 504 11.23 37.28 -1.27
N ALA A 505 10.01 36.88 -1.63
CA ALA A 505 9.62 36.72 -3.04
C ALA A 505 9.70 38.04 -3.81
N THR A 506 9.31 39.15 -3.18
CA THR A 506 9.43 40.49 -3.76
C THR A 506 10.89 40.89 -3.96
N ALA A 507 11.76 40.61 -2.98
CA ALA A 507 13.20 40.86 -3.07
C ALA A 507 13.87 40.01 -4.16
N GLN A 508 13.51 38.73 -4.28
CA GLN A 508 14.00 37.84 -5.33
C GLN A 508 13.54 38.28 -6.72
N ALA A 509 12.29 38.72 -6.87
CA ALA A 509 11.78 39.26 -8.13
C ALA A 509 12.54 40.54 -8.54
N ALA A 510 12.83 41.43 -7.58
CA ALA A 510 13.63 42.63 -7.83
C ALA A 510 15.08 42.29 -8.23
N ALA A 511 15.71 41.31 -7.56
CA ALA A 511 17.05 40.85 -7.89
C ALA A 511 17.11 40.19 -9.28
N LEU A 512 16.10 39.40 -9.64
CA LEU A 512 15.99 38.80 -10.96
C LEU A 512 15.80 39.86 -12.06
N ALA A 513 14.99 40.88 -11.81
CA ALA A 513 14.82 42.02 -12.71
C ALA A 513 16.13 42.79 -12.92
N ALA A 514 16.89 43.05 -11.85
CA ALA A 514 18.20 43.69 -11.93
C ALA A 514 19.20 42.86 -12.74
N ARG A 515 19.25 41.54 -12.52
CA ARG A 515 20.14 40.63 -13.25
C ARG A 515 19.76 40.49 -14.73
N THR A 516 18.47 40.57 -15.04
CA THR A 516 17.99 40.60 -16.43
C THR A 516 18.45 41.88 -17.13
N ALA A 517 18.37 43.03 -16.46
CA ALA A 517 18.86 44.30 -17.01
C ALA A 517 20.39 44.29 -17.23
N GLU A 518 21.14 43.66 -16.34
CA GLU A 518 22.59 43.47 -16.48
C GLU A 518 22.93 42.56 -17.69
N LEU A 519 22.20 41.46 -17.86
CA LEU A 519 22.34 40.59 -19.03
C LEU A 519 22.02 41.31 -20.35
N ASP A 520 21.01 42.17 -20.36
CA ASP A 520 20.68 42.99 -21.53
C ASP A 520 21.80 43.99 -21.85
N GLN A 521 22.47 44.58 -20.84
CA GLN A 521 23.64 45.43 -21.05
C GLN A 521 24.85 44.66 -21.59
N LEU A 522 25.13 43.47 -21.04
CA LEU A 522 26.19 42.59 -21.53
C LEU A 522 25.95 42.15 -22.98
N LYS A 523 24.68 41.93 -23.35
CA LYS A 523 24.30 41.60 -24.72
C LYS A 523 24.62 42.73 -25.70
N VAL A 524 24.34 43.99 -25.32
CA VAL A 524 24.72 45.16 -26.13
C VAL A 524 26.24 45.25 -26.27
N GLY A 525 27.00 44.98 -25.22
CA GLY A 525 28.46 44.92 -25.27
C GLY A 525 28.99 43.80 -26.17
N PHE A 526 28.36 42.63 -26.15
CA PHE A 526 28.71 41.50 -27.03
C PHE A 526 28.45 41.83 -28.50
N GLU A 527 27.28 42.42 -28.81
CA GLU A 527 26.93 42.85 -30.17
C GLU A 527 27.91 43.92 -30.70
N ALA A 528 28.34 44.86 -29.85
CA ALA A 528 29.38 45.84 -30.20
C ALA A 528 30.75 45.19 -30.47
N THR A 529 31.12 44.19 -29.67
CA THR A 529 32.37 43.43 -29.84
C THR A 529 32.34 42.59 -31.12
N GLU A 530 31.21 42.00 -31.44
CA GLU A 530 31.00 41.24 -32.68
C GLU A 530 31.09 42.15 -33.91
N ALA A 531 30.51 43.35 -33.85
CA ALA A 531 30.63 44.36 -34.90
C ALA A 531 32.09 44.80 -35.11
N ALA A 532 32.82 45.10 -34.02
CA ALA A 532 34.25 45.45 -34.10
C ALA A 532 35.09 44.30 -34.67
N THR A 533 34.79 43.06 -34.30
CA THR A 533 35.47 41.87 -34.85
C THR A 533 35.18 41.69 -36.34
N MET A 534 33.97 42.02 -36.79
CA MET A 534 33.59 41.98 -38.20
C MET A 534 34.31 43.07 -39.02
N GLU A 535 34.45 44.28 -38.49
CA GLU A 535 35.27 45.34 -39.11
C GLU A 535 36.75 44.93 -39.20
N LEU A 536 37.30 44.31 -38.15
CA LEU A 536 38.68 43.82 -38.16
C LEU A 536 38.90 42.74 -39.23
N ARG A 537 37.92 41.84 -39.42
CA ARG A 537 37.96 40.82 -40.49
C ARG A 537 37.87 41.45 -41.89
N GLN A 538 37.06 42.49 -42.06
CA GLN A 538 36.99 43.22 -43.34
C GLN A 538 38.31 43.94 -43.63
N ALA A 539 38.92 44.59 -42.64
CA ALA A 539 40.23 45.23 -42.76
C ALA A 539 41.33 44.21 -43.09
N HIS A 540 41.33 43.04 -42.43
CA HIS A 540 42.26 41.95 -42.73
C HIS A 540 42.08 41.42 -44.16
N THR A 541 40.83 41.29 -44.63
CA THR A 541 40.53 40.85 -46.00
C THR A 541 41.06 41.87 -47.01
N ALA A 542 40.82 43.17 -46.80
CA ALA A 542 41.33 44.24 -47.65
C ALA A 542 42.86 44.28 -47.69
N LEU A 543 43.54 44.09 -46.55
CA LEU A 543 45.00 43.98 -46.48
C LEU A 543 45.52 42.75 -47.22
N THR A 544 44.80 41.64 -47.15
CA THR A 544 45.14 40.41 -47.88
C THR A 544 45.01 40.60 -49.39
N GLU A 545 43.95 41.25 -49.86
CA GLU A 545 43.75 41.60 -51.27
C GLU A 545 44.85 42.54 -51.78
N GLN A 546 45.19 43.56 -51.00
CA GLN A 546 46.29 44.48 -51.31
C GLN A 546 47.64 43.75 -51.36
N TRP A 547 47.88 42.80 -50.45
CA TRP A 547 49.09 41.97 -50.45
C TRP A 547 49.15 41.05 -51.69
N VAL A 548 48.03 40.46 -52.10
CA VAL A 548 47.93 39.66 -53.33
C VAL A 548 48.20 40.52 -54.57
N GLU A 549 47.68 41.75 -54.63
CA GLU A 549 47.96 42.67 -55.73
C GLU A 549 49.45 43.09 -55.77
N THR A 550 50.04 43.32 -54.59
CA THR A 550 51.46 43.69 -54.46
C THR A 550 52.37 42.52 -54.85
N ASN A 551 52.01 41.29 -54.47
CA ASN A 551 52.71 40.08 -54.89
C ASN A 551 52.51 39.77 -56.37
N GLY A 552 51.32 40.01 -56.94
CA GLY A 552 51.10 39.90 -58.38
C GLY A 552 51.98 40.88 -59.17
N ARG A 553 52.18 42.09 -58.64
CA ARG A 553 53.18 43.04 -59.18
C ARG A 553 54.61 42.54 -59.01
N ALA A 554 54.95 41.93 -57.87
CA ALA A 554 56.27 41.35 -57.65
C ALA A 554 56.54 40.16 -58.60
N GLU A 555 55.55 39.31 -58.86
CA GLU A 555 55.62 38.21 -59.83
C GLU A 555 55.75 38.73 -61.26
N SER A 556 55.02 39.79 -61.64
CA SER A 556 55.19 40.47 -62.92
C SER A 556 56.60 41.04 -63.08
N LEU A 557 57.15 41.67 -62.04
CA LEU A 557 58.52 42.17 -62.03
C LEU A 557 59.55 41.04 -62.06
N THR A 558 59.23 39.89 -61.45
CA THR A 558 60.06 38.68 -61.49
C THR A 558 60.05 38.05 -62.88
N ALA A 559 58.90 38.09 -63.58
CA ALA A 559 58.79 37.66 -64.97
C ALA A 559 59.54 38.60 -65.93
N GLU A 560 59.44 39.92 -65.75
CA GLU A 560 60.28 40.90 -66.48
C GLU A 560 61.78 40.69 -66.18
N LEU A 561 62.15 40.42 -64.92
CA LEU A 561 63.52 40.09 -64.54
C LEU A 561 63.98 38.76 -65.15
N ALA A 562 63.11 37.76 -65.28
CA ALA A 562 63.41 36.49 -65.93
C ALA A 562 63.57 36.66 -67.46
N GLU A 563 62.78 37.53 -68.08
CA GLU A 563 62.93 37.89 -69.50
C GLU A 563 64.22 38.68 -69.73
N THR A 564 64.53 39.64 -68.86
CA THR A 564 65.78 40.39 -68.86
C THR A 564 66.98 39.47 -68.62
N ARG A 565 66.83 38.48 -67.72
CA ARG A 565 67.84 37.45 -67.44
C ARG A 565 68.02 36.50 -68.60
N SER A 566 66.96 36.11 -69.31
CA SER A 566 67.03 35.31 -70.53
C SER A 566 67.73 36.05 -71.67
N MET A 567 67.46 37.36 -71.82
CA MET A 567 68.21 38.22 -72.74
C MET A 567 69.69 38.38 -72.32
N LEU A 568 69.95 38.46 -71.02
CA LEU A 568 71.31 38.54 -70.47
C LEU A 568 72.05 37.22 -70.59
N GLU A 569 71.38 36.08 -70.43
CA GLU A 569 71.94 34.73 -70.57
C GLU A 569 72.23 34.42 -72.05
N ALA A 570 71.39 34.87 -73.00
CA ALA A 570 71.68 34.83 -74.43
C ALA A 570 72.87 35.73 -74.82
N TYR A 571 73.02 36.89 -74.17
CA TYR A 571 74.18 37.78 -74.33
C TYR A 571 75.46 37.23 -73.63
N GLN A 572 75.29 36.47 -72.54
CA GLN A 572 76.37 35.85 -71.78
C GLN A 572 76.85 34.54 -72.39
N GLU A 573 76.01 33.78 -73.10
CA GLU A 573 76.43 32.59 -73.86
C GLU A 573 77.27 32.95 -75.09
N ASP A 574 77.03 34.13 -75.71
CA ASP A 574 77.90 34.69 -76.75
C ASP A 574 79.24 35.18 -76.19
N ASN A 575 79.26 35.73 -74.97
CA ASN A 575 80.50 36.18 -74.30
C ASN A 575 81.28 35.06 -73.57
N ALA A 576 80.61 33.97 -73.16
CA ALA A 576 81.21 32.84 -72.45
C ALA A 576 82.05 31.92 -73.37
N ARG A 577 81.94 32.07 -74.69
CA ARG A 577 82.90 31.49 -75.65
C ARG A 577 84.24 32.26 -75.71
N GLU A 578 84.29 33.50 -75.22
CA GLU A 578 85.50 34.33 -75.21
C GLU A 578 86.21 34.38 -73.84
N ALA A 579 85.53 34.08 -72.74
CA ALA A 579 86.07 34.25 -71.38
C ALA A 579 86.58 32.95 -70.71
N SER A 580 87.14 32.01 -71.49
CA SER A 580 87.92 30.86 -70.98
C SER A 580 89.35 31.25 -70.53
N HIS A 581 89.63 32.53 -70.32
CA HIS A 581 90.93 33.02 -69.84
C HIS A 581 90.75 34.07 -68.72
N ALA A 582 90.65 33.57 -67.48
CA ALA A 582 90.93 34.22 -66.17
C ALA A 582 89.79 33.96 -65.16
N ARG A 583 89.74 32.80 -64.51
CA ARG A 583 90.31 32.59 -63.16
C ARG A 583 90.29 33.83 -62.23
N ALA A 584 89.42 33.74 -61.23
CA ALA A 584 89.74 33.77 -59.80
C ALA A 584 90.10 35.12 -59.14
N ALA A 585 89.11 35.70 -58.45
CA ALA A 585 89.08 36.02 -57.01
C ALA A 585 87.70 36.65 -56.74
N VAL A 586 86.88 36.29 -55.74
CA VAL A 586 87.15 36.17 -54.31
C VAL A 586 86.07 35.29 -53.67
N HIS A 587 86.53 34.33 -52.87
CA HIS A 587 85.76 33.50 -51.96
C HIS A 587 86.17 33.90 -50.53
N ASN A 588 85.18 34.15 -49.65
CA ASN A 588 85.15 34.02 -48.16
C ASN A 588 84.72 35.24 -47.32
N ALA A 589 83.55 35.11 -46.65
CA ALA A 589 83.34 35.17 -45.18
C ALA A 589 81.82 34.93 -44.88
N LEU A 590 81.38 33.79 -44.31
CA LEU A 590 81.10 33.50 -42.85
C LEU A 590 79.97 34.36 -42.25
N ALA A 591 79.01 33.94 -41.40
CA ALA A 591 78.32 32.69 -41.01
C ALA A 591 77.25 33.08 -39.94
N ASP A 592 76.13 32.32 -39.89
CA ASP A 592 75.09 32.08 -38.87
C ASP A 592 74.98 32.89 -37.56
N ALA A 593 73.73 33.28 -37.20
CA ALA A 593 72.96 32.82 -36.02
C ALA A 593 71.84 33.80 -35.61
N GLU A 594 70.54 33.45 -35.77
CA GLU A 594 69.41 34.04 -34.98
C GLU A 594 68.00 33.42 -35.24
N TYR A 595 67.81 32.10 -35.15
CA TYR A 595 66.46 31.50 -35.27
C TYR A 595 66.04 30.53 -34.15
N GLU A 596 66.93 30.16 -33.22
CA GLU A 596 66.63 29.13 -32.21
C GLU A 596 66.43 29.66 -30.77
N LYS A 597 66.19 30.98 -30.60
CA LYS A 597 66.00 31.60 -29.27
C LYS A 597 64.54 31.86 -28.88
N GLY A 598 63.61 31.90 -29.85
CA GLY A 598 62.20 32.22 -29.61
C GLY A 598 61.35 31.06 -29.10
N LEU A 599 61.66 29.80 -29.46
CA LEU A 599 60.78 28.66 -29.15
C LEU A 599 60.96 28.05 -27.74
N ARG A 600 62.04 28.37 -27.02
CA ARG A 600 62.31 27.76 -25.70
C ARG A 600 61.77 28.53 -24.49
N LEU A 601 61.27 29.76 -24.67
CA LEU A 601 60.72 30.58 -23.57
C LEU A 601 59.21 30.40 -23.37
N ALA A 602 58.46 29.95 -24.38
CA ALA A 602 57.01 29.73 -24.27
C ALA A 602 56.63 28.38 -23.63
N ALA A 603 57.56 27.42 -23.56
CA ALA A 603 57.29 26.08 -23.01
C ALA A 603 57.46 26.00 -21.49
N VAL A 604 58.30 26.85 -20.89
CA VAL A 604 58.63 26.82 -19.45
C VAL A 604 57.57 27.54 -18.60
N ALA A 605 56.92 28.58 -19.13
CA ALA A 605 55.85 29.30 -18.42
C ALA A 605 54.59 28.44 -18.23
N ARG A 606 54.31 27.53 -19.17
CA ARG A 606 53.08 26.73 -19.18
C ARG A 606 53.15 25.48 -18.27
N GLU A 607 54.35 25.06 -17.90
CA GLU A 607 54.59 23.93 -17.00
C GLU A 607 54.47 24.34 -15.51
N ALA A 608 54.73 25.62 -15.19
CA ALA A 608 54.57 26.17 -13.85
C ALA A 608 53.08 26.34 -13.46
N GLU A 609 52.24 26.86 -14.37
CA GLU A 609 50.79 27.02 -14.14
C GLU A 609 50.06 25.68 -13.94
N LEU A 610 50.49 24.64 -14.65
CA LEU A 610 49.91 23.29 -14.54
C LEU A 610 50.28 22.57 -13.22
N THR A 611 51.43 22.90 -12.65
CA THR A 611 51.90 22.30 -11.39
C THR A 611 51.20 22.93 -10.18
N GLU A 612 50.89 24.22 -10.23
CA GLU A 612 50.14 24.92 -9.18
C GLU A 612 48.65 24.51 -9.15
N ALA A 613 48.04 24.31 -10.32
CA ALA A 613 46.66 23.81 -10.42
C ALA A 613 46.49 22.38 -9.86
N LEU A 614 47.50 21.51 -9.99
CA LEU A 614 47.49 20.16 -9.43
C LEU A 614 47.62 20.16 -7.89
N SER A 615 48.43 21.06 -7.33
CA SER A 615 48.59 21.22 -5.87
C SER A 615 47.29 21.68 -5.19
N VAL A 616 46.49 22.51 -5.85
CA VAL A 616 45.19 22.99 -5.32
C VAL A 616 44.13 21.89 -5.39
N ALA A 617 44.17 21.05 -6.44
CA ALA A 617 43.26 19.91 -6.58
C ALA A 617 43.52 18.82 -5.51
N GLU A 618 44.78 18.54 -5.19
CA GLU A 618 45.15 17.52 -4.18
C GLU A 618 44.74 17.92 -2.76
N ALA A 619 44.82 19.22 -2.42
CA ALA A 619 44.35 19.75 -1.14
C ALA A 619 42.82 19.68 -0.99
N GLY A 620 42.06 19.84 -2.09
CA GLY A 620 40.61 19.68 -2.10
C GLY A 620 40.16 18.23 -1.85
N THR A 621 40.88 17.24 -2.35
CA THR A 621 40.58 15.81 -2.13
C THR A 621 40.82 15.32 -0.70
N ALA A 622 41.76 15.94 0.04
CA ALA A 622 42.00 15.59 1.45
C ALA A 622 40.86 16.08 2.36
N ALA A 623 40.35 17.30 2.14
CA ALA A 623 39.25 17.87 2.91
C ALA A 623 37.93 17.09 2.73
N VAL A 624 37.65 16.61 1.51
CA VAL A 624 36.47 15.79 1.20
C VAL A 624 36.53 14.42 1.88
N ARG A 625 37.74 13.86 2.06
CA ARG A 625 37.94 12.57 2.73
C ARG A 625 37.74 12.66 4.24
N ASP A 626 38.25 13.72 4.86
CA ASP A 626 38.08 13.97 6.30
C ASP A 626 36.61 14.28 6.66
N GLU A 627 35.89 14.96 5.75
CA GLU A 627 34.45 15.20 5.88
C GLU A 627 33.64 13.89 5.77
N ALA A 628 33.97 13.01 4.81
CA ALA A 628 33.32 11.71 4.67
C ALA A 628 33.51 10.79 5.89
N ASP A 629 34.71 10.81 6.50
CA ASP A 629 34.99 10.03 7.72
C ASP A 629 34.28 10.61 8.96
N ALA A 630 34.11 11.94 9.04
CA ALA A 630 33.30 12.59 10.07
C ALA A 630 31.80 12.23 9.94
N THR A 631 31.26 12.25 8.72
CA THR A 631 29.88 11.86 8.43
C THR A 631 29.63 10.38 8.73
N LEU A 632 30.57 9.49 8.40
CA LEU A 632 30.47 8.06 8.70
C LEU A 632 30.49 7.78 10.22
N LYS A 633 31.25 8.59 10.99
CA LYS A 633 31.28 8.50 12.46
C LYS A 633 29.97 9.00 13.10
N ALA A 634 29.37 10.07 12.56
CA ALA A 634 28.06 10.57 13.00
C ALA A 634 26.94 9.55 12.74
N LEU A 635 26.92 8.93 11.55
CA LEU A 635 25.98 7.86 11.19
C LEU A 635 26.08 6.64 12.13
N LYS A 636 27.29 6.25 12.55
CA LYS A 636 27.48 5.15 13.52
C LYS A 636 26.95 5.47 14.91
N ILE A 637 27.06 6.72 15.37
CA ILE A 637 26.48 7.17 16.64
C ILE A 637 24.94 7.14 16.56
N GLN A 638 24.38 7.57 15.43
CA GLN A 638 22.94 7.58 15.15
C GLN A 638 22.31 6.18 15.12
N VAL A 639 22.95 5.20 14.46
CA VAL A 639 22.46 3.81 14.41
C VAL A 639 22.40 3.19 15.81
N ASN A 640 23.36 3.52 16.68
CA ASN A 640 23.39 3.02 18.06
C ASN A 640 22.33 3.69 18.95
N ALA A 641 22.02 4.98 18.75
CA ALA A 641 20.96 5.68 19.46
C ALA A 641 19.56 5.14 19.08
N ASN A 642 19.31 4.89 17.79
CA ASN A 642 18.05 4.30 17.33
C ASN A 642 17.86 2.85 17.82
N ALA A 643 18.95 2.07 17.91
CA ALA A 643 18.91 0.72 18.47
C ALA A 643 18.73 0.68 20.00
N ALA A 644 18.98 1.78 20.72
CA ALA A 644 18.65 1.93 22.13
C ALA A 644 17.16 2.28 22.31
N LEU A 645 16.66 3.24 21.53
CA LEU A 645 15.25 3.64 21.51
C LEU A 645 14.30 2.50 21.13
N GLU A 646 14.66 1.65 20.17
CA GLU A 646 13.83 0.48 19.81
C GLU A 646 13.85 -0.63 20.86
N ARG A 647 14.93 -0.73 21.65
CA ARG A 647 14.97 -1.64 22.81
C ARG A 647 14.06 -1.15 23.94
N ASP A 648 14.00 0.16 24.16
CA ASP A 648 13.12 0.76 25.17
C ASP A 648 11.65 0.72 24.73
N ARG A 649 11.37 0.98 23.44
CA ARG A 649 10.02 0.80 22.85
C ARG A 649 9.53 -0.64 22.96
N SER A 650 10.38 -1.63 22.67
CA SER A 650 10.04 -3.04 22.82
C SER A 650 9.77 -3.43 24.27
N ARG A 651 10.48 -2.84 25.24
CA ARG A 651 10.23 -3.05 26.68
C ARG A 651 8.90 -2.46 27.14
N ILE A 652 8.56 -1.26 26.66
CA ILE A 652 7.29 -0.58 26.98
C ILE A 652 6.11 -1.36 26.36
N MET A 653 6.26 -1.89 25.15
CA MET A 653 5.20 -2.64 24.48
C MET A 653 4.98 -4.03 25.07
N PHE A 654 6.06 -4.67 25.54
CA PHE A 654 5.96 -5.95 26.25
C PHE A 654 5.29 -5.81 27.63
N ALA A 655 5.47 -4.68 28.32
CA ALA A 655 4.73 -4.35 29.54
C ALA A 655 3.25 -4.06 29.27
N PHE A 656 2.94 -3.50 28.09
CA PHE A 656 1.57 -3.22 27.64
C PHE A 656 0.76 -4.49 27.35
N ASP A 657 1.36 -5.47 26.65
CA ASP A 657 0.71 -6.73 26.27
C ASP A 657 0.52 -7.70 27.44
N ALA A 658 1.45 -7.71 28.41
CA ALA A 658 1.32 -8.53 29.62
C ALA A 658 0.10 -8.17 30.49
N THR A 659 -0.48 -6.98 30.28
CA THR A 659 -1.60 -6.49 31.10
C THR A 659 -2.97 -6.72 30.44
N ARG A 660 -3.03 -7.16 29.17
CA ARG A 660 -4.29 -7.27 28.41
C ARG A 660 -4.91 -8.67 28.41
N ALA A 661 -4.29 -9.63 29.09
CA ALA A 661 -4.73 -11.03 29.13
C ALA A 661 -5.74 -11.39 30.25
N ARG A 662 -6.43 -10.41 30.85
CA ARG A 662 -7.52 -10.67 31.82
C ARG A 662 -8.69 -9.69 31.61
N GLU A 663 -9.72 -10.17 30.92
CA GLU A 663 -11.07 -9.60 30.89
C GLU A 663 -11.75 -9.85 32.26
N GLY A 664 -12.75 -9.12 32.72
CA GLY A 664 -13.44 -7.92 32.28
C GLY A 664 -14.08 -7.32 33.53
N ASP A 665 -14.14 -5.99 33.61
CA ASP A 665 -14.79 -5.13 34.63
C ASP A 665 -13.97 -3.86 34.95
N LEU A 666 -12.77 -3.72 34.36
CA LEU A 666 -11.87 -2.58 34.58
C LEU A 666 -11.74 -1.63 33.38
N GLU A 667 -12.67 -1.71 32.44
CA GLU A 667 -12.60 -0.98 31.17
C GLU A 667 -12.50 0.54 31.38
N VAL A 668 -13.11 1.14 32.40
CA VAL A 668 -13.19 2.60 32.49
C VAL A 668 -11.91 3.24 33.05
N ASP A 669 -11.35 2.73 34.15
CA ASP A 669 -10.12 3.28 34.76
C ASP A 669 -8.85 2.88 33.97
N ALA A 670 -8.86 1.68 33.37
CA ALA A 670 -7.81 1.26 32.44
C ALA A 670 -7.92 2.01 31.10
N ALA A 671 -9.14 2.25 30.57
CA ALA A 671 -9.29 3.07 29.37
C ALA A 671 -8.96 4.54 29.62
N ARG A 672 -9.19 5.10 30.81
CA ARG A 672 -8.74 6.47 31.13
C ARG A 672 -7.24 6.58 31.26
N SER A 673 -6.60 5.62 31.94
CA SER A 673 -5.14 5.57 32.02
C SER A 673 -4.52 5.31 30.63
N ALA A 674 -5.16 4.48 29.81
CA ALA A 674 -4.73 4.22 28.43
C ALA A 674 -5.01 5.39 27.50
N ALA A 675 -6.11 6.13 27.66
CA ALA A 675 -6.42 7.32 26.89
C ALA A 675 -5.45 8.46 27.22
N ARG A 676 -5.13 8.65 28.51
CA ARG A 676 -4.11 9.61 28.92
C ARG A 676 -2.72 9.21 28.43
N ALA A 677 -2.37 7.92 28.50
CA ALA A 677 -1.12 7.42 27.92
C ALA A 677 -1.08 7.60 26.39
N ALA A 678 -2.19 7.40 25.68
CA ALA A 678 -2.29 7.60 24.24
C ALA A 678 -2.18 9.08 23.85
N GLU A 679 -2.76 9.99 24.64
CA GLU A 679 -2.63 11.44 24.48
C GLU A 679 -1.18 11.88 24.68
N LEU A 680 -0.51 11.41 25.75
CA LEU A 680 0.91 11.70 26.00
C LEU A 680 1.82 11.11 24.91
N LEU A 681 1.48 9.94 24.37
CA LEU A 681 2.20 9.35 23.22
C LEU A 681 2.04 10.18 21.94
N ALA A 682 0.84 10.75 21.69
CA ALA A 682 0.61 11.64 20.56
C ALA A 682 1.36 12.98 20.71
N GLU A 683 1.41 13.54 21.92
CA GLU A 683 2.22 14.73 22.23
C GLU A 683 3.72 14.46 22.04
N LEU A 684 4.20 13.30 22.48
CA LEU A 684 5.59 12.87 22.26
C LEU A 684 5.93 12.71 20.78
N GLU A 685 5.02 12.15 19.98
CA GLU A 685 5.22 11.99 18.55
C GLU A 685 5.23 13.34 17.81
N GLY A 686 4.38 14.28 18.20
CA GLY A 686 4.38 15.65 17.69
C GLY A 686 5.67 16.42 18.02
N LEU A 687 6.18 16.29 19.25
CA LEU A 687 7.47 16.85 19.65
C LEU A 687 8.64 16.22 18.87
N ARG A 688 8.59 14.90 18.62
CA ARG A 688 9.61 14.20 17.81
C ARG A 688 9.65 14.72 16.37
N LEU A 689 8.49 14.87 15.73
CA LEU A 689 8.39 15.40 14.36
C LEU A 689 8.90 16.84 14.27
N THR A 690 8.64 17.65 15.30
CA THR A 690 9.15 19.04 15.38
C THR A 690 10.67 19.06 15.50
N LEU A 691 11.25 18.20 16.35
CA LEU A 691 12.70 18.05 16.48
C LEU A 691 13.38 17.58 15.17
N ASP A 692 12.72 16.70 14.41
CA ASP A 692 13.19 16.26 13.10
C ASP A 692 13.17 17.39 12.07
N TYR A 693 12.13 18.22 12.06
CA TYR A 693 12.05 19.40 11.19
C TYR A 693 13.13 20.43 11.53
N GLU A 694 13.32 20.73 12.81
CA GLU A 694 14.37 21.65 13.29
C GLU A 694 15.79 21.12 13.00
N ARG A 695 15.96 19.78 12.96
CA ARG A 695 17.20 19.15 12.53
C ARG A 695 17.48 19.40 11.05
N ILE A 696 16.49 19.16 10.18
CA ILE A 696 16.62 19.41 8.74
C ILE A 696 16.92 20.89 8.45
N ALA A 697 16.24 21.80 9.16
CA ALA A 697 16.49 23.24 9.06
C ALA A 697 17.93 23.62 9.47
N ARG A 698 18.47 22.99 10.52
CA ARG A 698 19.87 23.19 10.93
C ARG A 698 20.87 22.64 9.92
N GLU A 699 20.60 21.49 9.32
CA GLU A 699 21.43 20.91 8.27
C GLU A 699 21.49 21.86 7.05
N ALA A 700 20.34 22.42 6.65
CA ALA A 700 20.25 23.40 5.56
C ALA A 700 21.02 24.70 5.87
N ALA A 701 20.83 25.29 7.06
CA ALA A 701 21.56 26.50 7.47
C ALA A 701 23.08 26.26 7.58
N THR A 702 23.50 25.06 7.99
CA THR A 702 24.92 24.68 8.03
C THR A 702 25.50 24.58 6.62
N ALA A 703 24.76 23.98 5.68
CA ALA A 703 25.18 23.87 4.28
C ALA A 703 25.31 25.26 3.62
N GLU A 704 24.33 26.14 3.82
CA GLU A 704 24.37 27.52 3.33
C GLU A 704 25.57 28.30 3.89
N ALA A 705 25.85 28.18 5.20
CA ALA A 705 27.02 28.80 5.82
C ALA A 705 28.34 28.22 5.27
N ALA A 706 28.39 26.93 4.92
CA ALA A 706 29.57 26.31 4.33
C ALA A 706 29.81 26.76 2.87
N GLU A 707 28.74 26.96 2.11
CA GLU A 707 28.81 27.49 0.75
C GLU A 707 29.23 28.97 0.75
N ALA A 708 28.64 29.78 1.63
CA ALA A 708 29.01 31.17 1.81
C ALA A 708 30.50 31.32 2.18
N ARG A 709 31.04 30.45 3.06
CA ARG A 709 32.47 30.42 3.39
C ARG A 709 33.36 30.13 2.19
N ARG A 710 32.95 29.18 1.32
CA ARG A 710 33.71 28.87 0.10
C ARG A 710 33.72 30.07 -0.84
N ALA A 711 32.56 30.69 -1.05
CA ALA A 711 32.44 31.89 -1.88
C ALA A 711 33.29 33.06 -1.34
N LEU A 712 33.29 33.26 -0.02
CA LEU A 712 34.12 34.27 0.66
C LEU A 712 35.61 34.01 0.42
N ALA A 713 36.07 32.76 0.55
CA ALA A 713 37.46 32.39 0.29
C ALA A 713 37.87 32.68 -1.17
N TYR A 714 37.00 32.43 -2.15
CA TYR A 714 37.26 32.78 -3.54
C TYR A 714 37.34 34.29 -3.76
N LEU A 715 36.43 35.07 -3.15
CA LEU A 715 36.46 36.53 -3.25
C LEU A 715 37.68 37.15 -2.57
N GLU A 716 38.18 36.56 -1.48
CA GLU A 716 39.42 37.02 -0.85
C GLU A 716 40.67 36.81 -1.72
N VAL A 717 40.70 35.75 -2.53
CA VAL A 717 41.75 35.51 -3.51
C VAL A 717 41.62 36.50 -4.67
N ALA A 718 40.41 36.69 -5.21
CA ALA A 718 40.14 37.63 -6.29
C ALA A 718 40.43 39.09 -5.88
N HIS A 719 40.07 39.48 -4.65
CA HIS A 719 40.37 40.80 -4.10
C HIS A 719 41.89 41.04 -3.98
N ARG A 720 42.65 40.04 -3.53
CA ARG A 720 44.12 40.13 -3.46
C ARG A 720 44.74 40.28 -4.84
N ALA A 721 44.32 39.49 -5.82
CA ALA A 721 44.78 39.61 -7.21
C ALA A 721 44.49 41.00 -7.79
N ALA A 722 43.25 41.49 -7.63
CA ALA A 722 42.87 42.84 -8.09
C ALA A 722 43.68 43.95 -7.39
N GLN A 723 44.04 43.76 -6.12
CA GLN A 723 44.88 44.69 -5.38
C GLN A 723 46.34 44.68 -5.88
N ASP A 724 46.90 43.51 -6.17
CA ASP A 724 48.24 43.36 -6.73
C ASP A 724 48.32 43.95 -8.15
N ASP A 725 47.30 43.74 -8.98
CA ASP A 725 47.20 44.32 -10.32
C ASP A 725 47.10 45.85 -10.26
N LEU A 726 46.29 46.38 -9.33
CA LEU A 726 46.18 47.82 -9.09
C LEU A 726 47.52 48.42 -8.62
N GLU A 727 48.28 47.73 -7.77
CA GLU A 727 49.61 48.19 -7.32
C GLU A 727 50.63 48.19 -8.46
N HIS A 728 50.62 47.17 -9.32
CA HIS A 728 51.44 47.12 -10.53
C HIS A 728 51.08 48.25 -11.51
N ALA A 729 49.79 48.46 -11.79
CA ALA A 729 49.31 49.51 -12.68
C ALA A 729 49.62 50.91 -12.13
N THR A 730 49.50 51.11 -10.81
CA THR A 730 49.89 52.36 -10.13
C THR A 730 51.38 52.63 -10.32
N THR A 731 52.22 51.61 -10.13
CA THR A 731 53.68 51.71 -10.28
C THR A 731 54.08 51.99 -11.73
N ALA A 732 53.44 51.31 -12.69
CA ALA A 732 53.67 51.54 -14.12
C ALA A 732 53.26 52.96 -14.53
N THR A 733 52.09 53.42 -14.10
CA THR A 733 51.58 54.78 -14.32
C THR A 733 52.54 55.84 -13.74
N ALA A 734 53.04 55.63 -12.51
CA ALA A 734 54.00 56.52 -11.88
C ALA A 734 55.33 56.58 -12.66
N LYS A 735 55.80 55.45 -13.20
CA LYS A 735 56.99 55.37 -14.05
C LYS A 735 56.79 56.13 -15.37
N THR A 736 55.68 55.88 -16.08
CA THR A 736 55.35 56.57 -17.34
C THR A 736 55.23 58.08 -17.13
N ASN A 737 54.63 58.51 -16.02
CA ASN A 737 54.52 59.92 -15.68
C ASN A 737 55.89 60.56 -15.37
N ALA A 738 56.81 59.83 -14.73
CA ALA A 738 58.18 60.28 -14.50
C ALA A 738 58.98 60.38 -15.82
N GLU A 739 58.82 59.41 -16.73
CA GLU A 739 59.43 59.41 -18.07
C GLU A 739 58.88 60.56 -18.93
N LEU A 740 57.58 60.82 -18.89
CA LEU A 740 56.92 61.96 -19.54
C LEU A 740 57.46 63.30 -19.01
N SER A 741 57.59 63.41 -17.68
CA SER A 741 58.15 64.60 -17.03
C SER A 741 59.62 64.84 -17.42
N ALA A 742 60.41 63.78 -17.60
CA ALA A 742 61.78 63.86 -18.08
C ALA A 742 61.86 64.24 -19.57
N ALA A 743 60.97 63.69 -20.41
CA ALA A 743 60.88 64.02 -21.83
C ALA A 743 60.52 65.49 -22.06
N HIS A 744 59.68 66.09 -21.21
CA HIS A 744 59.37 67.51 -21.27
C HIS A 744 60.55 68.46 -20.96
N ALA A 745 61.67 67.94 -20.44
CA ALA A 745 62.85 68.75 -20.10
C ALA A 745 63.89 68.89 -21.24
N ASP A 746 63.77 68.14 -22.34
CA ASP A 746 64.78 68.08 -23.41
C ASP A 746 64.24 68.65 -24.76
N ASP A 747 65.09 69.22 -25.61
CA ASP A 747 64.67 70.09 -26.74
C ASP A 747 64.29 69.32 -28.04
N ALA A 748 63.26 69.85 -28.71
CA ALA A 748 62.67 69.56 -30.03
C ALA A 748 62.35 68.11 -30.46
N ARG A 749 63.20 67.09 -30.19
CA ARG A 749 62.89 65.66 -30.46
C ARG A 749 61.89 65.08 -29.46
N SER A 750 61.66 65.77 -28.36
CA SER A 750 60.93 65.28 -27.20
C SER A 750 59.42 65.47 -27.28
N ARG A 751 58.93 66.21 -28.29
CA ARG A 751 57.50 66.54 -28.39
C ARG A 751 56.67 65.34 -28.85
N GLU A 752 57.15 64.62 -29.85
CA GLU A 752 56.50 63.40 -30.36
C GLU A 752 56.56 62.26 -29.33
N GLN A 753 57.69 62.12 -28.64
CA GLN A 753 57.84 61.15 -27.55
C GLN A 753 56.97 61.50 -26.34
N ALA A 754 56.82 62.79 -26.02
CA ALA A 754 55.91 63.25 -24.97
C ALA A 754 54.43 63.04 -25.35
N GLU A 755 54.05 63.25 -26.61
CA GLU A 755 52.68 62.97 -27.07
C GLU A 755 52.34 61.47 -27.02
N SER A 756 53.28 60.59 -27.40
CA SER A 756 53.13 59.14 -27.25
C SER A 756 53.00 58.73 -25.78
N LEU A 757 53.91 59.21 -24.92
CA LEU A 757 53.90 58.91 -23.49
C LEU A 757 52.66 59.48 -22.78
N ALA A 758 52.10 60.59 -23.25
CA ALA A 758 50.84 61.14 -22.74
C ALA A 758 49.64 60.28 -23.13
N GLY A 759 49.65 59.69 -24.34
CA GLY A 759 48.65 58.69 -24.76
C GLY A 759 48.72 57.41 -23.92
N ASP A 760 49.93 56.88 -23.71
CA ASP A 760 50.16 55.70 -22.88
C ASP A 760 49.77 55.95 -21.41
N LEU A 761 50.05 57.15 -20.88
CA LEU A 761 49.64 57.55 -19.54
C LEU A 761 48.12 57.68 -19.41
N ALA A 762 47.43 58.19 -20.43
CA ALA A 762 45.97 58.30 -20.43
C ALA A 762 45.30 56.92 -20.43
N ALA A 763 45.80 55.99 -21.25
CA ALA A 763 45.32 54.60 -21.27
C ALA A 763 45.58 53.88 -19.94
N ALA A 764 46.76 54.06 -19.35
CA ALA A 764 47.11 53.48 -18.05
C ALA A 764 46.23 54.03 -16.90
N LEU A 765 45.88 55.33 -16.94
CA LEU A 765 44.97 55.93 -15.96
C LEU A 765 43.52 55.44 -16.12
N GLU A 766 43.07 55.14 -17.34
CA GLU A 766 41.76 54.52 -17.60
C GLU A 766 41.72 53.08 -17.08
N GLU A 767 42.77 52.29 -17.36
CA GLU A 767 42.94 50.93 -16.84
C GLU A 767 42.98 50.91 -15.29
N LEU A 768 43.69 51.86 -14.68
CA LEU A 768 43.71 52.05 -13.22
C LEU A 768 42.30 52.31 -12.65
N GLY A 769 41.50 53.11 -13.35
CA GLY A 769 40.12 53.39 -12.97
C GLY A 769 39.22 52.13 -12.99
N LEU A 770 39.37 51.30 -14.02
CA LEU A 770 38.64 50.03 -14.15
C LEU A 770 39.07 49.01 -13.07
N LEU A 771 40.36 48.89 -12.80
CA LEU A 771 40.88 48.01 -11.74
C LEU A 771 40.43 48.45 -10.35
N GLN A 772 40.38 49.76 -10.10
CA GLN A 772 39.86 50.32 -8.84
C GLN A 772 38.37 50.01 -8.68
N GLN A 773 37.57 50.16 -9.74
CA GLN A 773 36.16 49.81 -9.72
C GLN A 773 35.96 48.31 -9.45
N ALA A 774 36.69 47.43 -10.14
CA ALA A 774 36.60 45.99 -9.95
C ALA A 774 36.95 45.56 -8.51
N ARG A 775 37.99 46.17 -7.91
CA ARG A 775 38.33 45.93 -6.49
C ARG A 775 37.19 46.31 -5.56
N ASP A 776 36.59 47.48 -5.77
CA ASP A 776 35.52 47.99 -4.91
C ASP A 776 34.23 47.14 -5.04
N GLU A 777 33.91 46.65 -6.24
CA GLU A 777 32.80 45.70 -6.47
C GLU A 777 33.04 44.33 -5.80
N ILE A 778 34.26 43.80 -5.88
CA ILE A 778 34.65 42.56 -5.19
C ILE A 778 34.57 42.73 -3.66
N ALA A 779 35.00 43.88 -3.14
CA ALA A 779 34.90 44.19 -1.71
C ALA A 779 33.43 44.27 -1.24
N ALA A 780 32.56 44.90 -2.02
CA ALA A 780 31.12 44.96 -1.71
C ALA A 780 30.46 43.58 -1.74
N ALA A 781 30.79 42.74 -2.72
CA ALA A 781 30.29 41.37 -2.81
C ALA A 781 30.76 40.49 -1.63
N ARG A 782 32.00 40.69 -1.17
CA ARG A 782 32.56 40.03 0.01
C ARG A 782 31.78 40.40 1.28
N ASP A 783 31.54 41.69 1.48
CA ASP A 783 30.84 42.18 2.67
C ASP A 783 29.37 41.70 2.71
N ASP A 784 28.68 41.62 1.57
CA ASP A 784 27.33 41.05 1.48
C ASP A 784 27.28 39.54 1.79
N LEU A 785 28.26 38.77 1.31
CA LEU A 785 28.38 37.35 1.64
C LEU A 785 28.70 37.11 3.12
N GLN A 786 29.51 37.98 3.73
CA GLN A 786 29.80 37.94 5.15
C GLN A 786 28.52 38.14 5.99
N ILE A 787 27.67 39.11 5.62
CA ILE A 787 26.37 39.35 6.27
C ILE A 787 25.46 38.12 6.17
N ARG A 788 25.38 37.49 5.00
CA ARG A 788 24.58 36.27 4.80
C ARG A 788 25.09 35.10 5.64
N MET A 789 26.40 34.91 5.71
CA MET A 789 27.02 33.89 6.56
C MET A 789 26.70 34.11 8.04
N ASP A 790 26.82 35.34 8.52
CA ASP A 790 26.52 35.68 9.92
C ASP A 790 25.04 35.44 10.25
N GLY A 791 24.13 35.72 9.30
CA GLY A 791 22.70 35.41 9.42
C GLY A 791 22.43 33.90 9.53
N ALA A 792 23.04 33.08 8.68
CA ALA A 792 22.90 31.62 8.73
C ALA A 792 23.46 31.02 10.04
N VAL A 793 24.56 31.57 10.55
CA VAL A 793 25.13 31.18 11.86
C VAL A 793 24.19 31.54 13.00
N GLN A 794 23.59 32.74 13.00
CA GLN A 794 22.63 33.14 14.02
C GLN A 794 21.37 32.26 14.01
N GLU A 795 20.85 31.92 12.83
CA GLU A 795 19.67 31.06 12.71
C GLU A 795 19.97 29.64 13.21
N ASN A 796 21.15 29.09 12.90
CA ASN A 796 21.59 27.80 13.44
C ASN A 796 21.66 27.82 14.97
N MET A 797 22.22 28.90 15.57
CA MET A 797 22.23 29.08 17.02
C MET A 797 20.83 29.19 17.63
N ARG A 798 19.87 29.82 16.93
CA ARG A 798 18.47 29.91 17.36
C ARG A 798 17.81 28.53 17.38
N LEU A 799 17.94 27.77 16.30
CA LEU A 799 17.40 26.42 16.17
C LEU A 799 18.04 25.43 17.16
N ALA A 800 19.32 25.62 17.50
CA ALA A 800 19.99 24.81 18.51
C ALA A 800 19.38 25.00 19.92
N ARG A 801 19.08 26.25 20.31
CA ARG A 801 18.42 26.54 21.59
C ARG A 801 16.99 26.01 21.65
N LEU A 802 16.25 26.13 20.55
CA LEU A 802 14.87 25.64 20.47
C LEU A 802 14.82 24.11 20.70
N ALA A 803 15.75 23.39 20.07
CA ALA A 803 15.84 21.94 20.24
C ALA A 803 16.26 21.52 21.66
N GLU A 804 17.11 22.31 22.33
CA GLU A 804 17.46 22.08 23.73
C GLU A 804 16.23 22.21 24.63
N THR A 805 15.43 23.28 24.48
CA THR A 805 14.17 23.47 25.20
C THR A 805 13.18 22.33 24.95
N ARG A 806 13.03 21.88 23.70
CA ARG A 806 12.14 20.76 23.35
C ARG A 806 12.62 19.42 23.91
N SER A 807 13.93 19.22 24.03
CA SER A 807 14.50 18.04 24.70
C SER A 807 14.15 18.01 26.19
N GLU A 808 14.20 19.16 26.86
CA GLU A 808 13.81 19.27 28.29
C GLU A 808 12.31 18.98 28.50
N GLU A 809 11.45 19.46 27.60
CA GLU A 809 10.00 19.14 27.61
C GLU A 809 9.76 17.62 27.45
N LEU A 810 10.52 16.97 26.57
CA LEU A 810 10.41 15.53 26.31
C LEU A 810 10.83 14.70 27.55
N GLU A 811 11.88 15.13 28.26
CA GLU A 811 12.28 14.50 29.53
C GLU A 811 11.27 14.72 30.66
N ALA A 812 10.56 15.86 30.68
CA ALA A 812 9.50 16.12 31.65
C ALA A 812 8.28 15.20 31.39
N LEU A 813 7.86 15.08 30.14
CA LEU A 813 6.78 14.18 29.69
C LEU A 813 7.09 12.71 29.99
N SER A 814 8.33 12.28 29.72
CA SER A 814 8.77 10.91 30.01
C SER A 814 8.66 10.57 31.50
N ARG A 815 8.99 11.51 32.40
CA ARG A 815 8.87 11.30 33.85
C ARG A 815 7.42 11.14 34.30
N THR A 816 6.51 11.96 33.76
CA THR A 816 5.07 11.85 34.05
C THR A 816 4.49 10.50 33.60
N LEU A 817 4.99 9.94 32.51
CA LEU A 817 4.56 8.61 32.03
C LEU A 817 4.98 7.50 33.01
N THR A 818 6.21 7.55 33.53
CA THR A 818 6.72 6.59 34.51
C THR A 818 5.92 6.61 35.81
N ASP A 819 5.58 7.79 36.34
CA ASP A 819 4.78 7.91 37.57
C ASP A 819 3.36 7.32 37.40
N ALA A 820 2.77 7.43 36.21
CA ALA A 820 1.46 6.84 35.90
C ALA A 820 1.51 5.29 35.85
N GLU A 821 2.62 4.70 35.40
CA GLU A 821 2.81 3.25 35.37
C GLU A 821 2.93 2.63 36.77
N GLU A 822 3.63 3.30 37.69
CA GLU A 822 3.73 2.86 39.09
C GLU A 822 2.37 2.83 39.80
N GLY A 823 1.52 3.84 39.54
CA GLY A 823 0.14 3.87 40.05
C GLY A 823 -0.73 2.71 39.53
N ARG A 824 -0.54 2.32 38.27
CA ARG A 824 -1.23 1.17 37.65
C ARG A 824 -0.82 -0.15 38.27
N ALA A 825 0.46 -0.36 38.55
CA ALA A 825 0.98 -1.58 39.17
C ALA A 825 0.36 -1.80 40.58
N ALA A 826 0.22 -0.74 41.37
CA ALA A 826 -0.40 -0.82 42.70
C ALA A 826 -1.90 -1.17 42.66
N ALA A 827 -2.62 -0.77 41.60
CA ALA A 827 -4.04 -1.12 41.41
C ALA A 827 -4.21 -2.60 41.04
N LEU A 828 -3.33 -3.13 40.19
CA LEU A 828 -3.34 -4.55 39.76
C LEU A 828 -3.08 -5.52 40.92
N GLY A 829 -2.25 -5.13 41.90
CA GLY A 829 -1.99 -5.95 43.09
C GLY A 829 -3.23 -6.23 43.94
N ARG A 830 -4.12 -5.23 44.12
CA ARG A 830 -5.37 -5.39 44.88
C ARG A 830 -6.40 -6.28 44.17
N LEU A 831 -6.32 -6.36 42.85
CA LEU A 831 -7.23 -7.15 42.01
C LEU A 831 -6.87 -8.64 42.01
N ALA A 832 -5.58 -8.97 42.10
CA ALA A 832 -5.15 -10.36 42.24
C ALA A 832 -5.71 -11.03 43.51
N GLU A 833 -5.89 -10.28 44.59
CA GLU A 833 -6.50 -10.76 45.84
C GLU A 833 -8.02 -11.02 45.72
N SER A 834 -8.72 -10.29 44.83
CA SER A 834 -10.15 -10.48 44.57
C SER A 834 -10.41 -11.72 43.70
N ALA A 835 -9.67 -11.87 42.61
CA ALA A 835 -9.77 -13.02 41.70
C ALA A 835 -9.47 -14.36 42.40
N ALA A 836 -8.58 -14.36 43.41
CA ALA A 836 -8.28 -15.55 44.20
C ALA A 836 -9.47 -16.04 45.05
N ARG A 837 -10.39 -15.15 45.44
CA ARG A 837 -11.60 -15.53 46.20
C ARG A 837 -12.69 -16.10 45.29
N GLU A 838 -12.85 -15.53 44.10
CA GLU A 838 -13.81 -15.97 43.08
C GLU A 838 -13.50 -17.39 42.58
N ALA A 839 -12.21 -17.68 42.34
CA ALA A 839 -11.77 -19.04 41.97
C ALA A 839 -12.12 -20.10 43.03
N GLY A 840 -12.15 -19.73 44.31
CA GLY A 840 -12.53 -20.63 45.41
C GLY A 840 -14.03 -20.99 45.40
N LEU A 841 -14.90 -20.06 45.00
CA LEU A 841 -16.34 -20.28 44.89
C LEU A 841 -16.70 -21.12 43.67
N GLN A 842 -16.00 -20.92 42.55
CA GLN A 842 -16.21 -21.70 41.32
C GLN A 842 -15.82 -23.18 41.49
N ALA A 843 -14.73 -23.46 42.22
CA ALA A 843 -14.34 -24.83 42.55
C ALA A 843 -15.39 -25.57 43.40
N ALA A 844 -16.11 -24.86 44.29
CA ALA A 844 -17.19 -25.45 45.09
C ALA A 844 -18.43 -25.80 44.25
N LEU A 845 -18.74 -24.99 43.23
CA LEU A 845 -19.81 -25.24 42.26
C LEU A 845 -19.53 -26.47 41.37
N GLU A 846 -18.29 -26.63 40.91
CA GLU A 846 -17.86 -27.79 40.10
C GLU A 846 -17.94 -29.10 40.89
N GLN A 847 -17.56 -29.07 42.17
CA GLN A 847 -17.68 -30.23 43.05
C GLN A 847 -19.15 -30.64 43.26
N ALA A 848 -20.05 -29.68 43.49
CA ALA A 848 -21.48 -29.94 43.63
C ALA A 848 -22.12 -30.49 42.33
N GLY A 849 -21.62 -30.07 41.17
CA GLY A 849 -22.03 -30.64 39.87
C GLY A 849 -21.58 -32.10 39.71
N THR A 850 -20.35 -32.41 40.12
CA THR A 850 -19.79 -33.76 40.08
C THR A 850 -20.57 -34.75 40.96
N ASP A 851 -20.93 -34.32 42.17
CA ASP A 851 -21.72 -35.13 43.10
C ASP A 851 -23.13 -35.43 42.54
N ARG A 852 -23.74 -34.48 41.82
CA ARG A 852 -25.04 -34.69 41.15
C ARG A 852 -24.94 -35.73 40.03
N ASP A 853 -23.91 -35.62 39.20
CA ASP A 853 -23.76 -36.51 38.04
C ASP A 853 -23.46 -37.95 38.47
N ALA A 854 -22.80 -38.14 39.62
CA ALA A 854 -22.64 -39.46 40.25
C ALA A 854 -23.99 -40.09 40.66
N VAL A 855 -24.88 -39.31 41.28
CA VAL A 855 -26.23 -39.76 41.67
C VAL A 855 -27.09 -40.07 40.44
N VAL A 856 -26.98 -39.28 39.36
CA VAL A 856 -27.70 -39.54 38.10
C VAL A 856 -27.26 -40.85 37.46
N ALA A 857 -25.95 -41.13 37.41
CA ALA A 857 -25.42 -42.36 36.85
C ALA A 857 -25.90 -43.62 37.61
N GLU A 858 -25.96 -43.54 38.94
CA GLU A 858 -26.44 -44.64 39.79
C GLU A 858 -27.95 -44.89 39.61
N ARG A 859 -28.75 -43.81 39.54
CA ARG A 859 -30.18 -43.89 39.23
C ARG A 859 -30.45 -44.54 37.87
N ASP A 860 -29.72 -44.13 36.84
CA ASP A 860 -29.91 -44.64 35.48
C ASP A 860 -29.53 -46.13 35.39
N SER A 861 -28.54 -46.58 36.18
CA SER A 861 -28.22 -48.01 36.34
C SER A 861 -29.35 -48.79 37.01
N ALA A 862 -29.95 -48.25 38.08
CA ALA A 862 -31.08 -48.88 38.77
C ALA A 862 -32.34 -48.97 37.88
N ILE A 863 -32.58 -47.97 37.02
CA ILE A 863 -33.67 -48.00 36.03
C ILE A 863 -33.46 -49.13 35.02
N ALA A 864 -32.22 -49.30 34.52
CA ALA A 864 -31.88 -50.35 33.57
C ALA A 864 -32.08 -51.76 34.19
N GLU A 865 -31.64 -51.96 35.43
CA GLU A 865 -31.81 -53.22 36.16
C GLU A 865 -33.29 -53.56 36.40
N ARG A 866 -34.09 -52.57 36.82
CA ARG A 866 -35.55 -52.76 36.96
C ARG A 866 -36.22 -53.16 35.64
N HIS A 867 -35.80 -52.57 34.52
CA HIS A 867 -36.34 -52.89 33.22
C HIS A 867 -36.00 -54.33 32.80
N ASP A 868 -34.75 -54.77 33.02
CA ASP A 868 -34.32 -56.14 32.75
C ASP A 868 -35.10 -57.17 33.59
N LEU A 869 -35.21 -56.95 34.90
CA LEU A 869 -35.98 -57.80 35.81
C LEU A 869 -37.46 -57.88 35.42
N GLY A 870 -38.06 -56.75 35.01
CA GLY A 870 -39.43 -56.70 34.53
C GLY A 870 -39.64 -57.52 33.25
N GLN A 871 -38.70 -57.48 32.32
CA GLN A 871 -38.75 -58.26 31.09
C GLN A 871 -38.62 -59.77 31.36
N ARG A 872 -37.65 -60.16 32.20
CA ARG A 872 -37.44 -61.56 32.61
C ARG A 872 -38.67 -62.16 33.29
N LEU A 873 -39.33 -61.39 34.16
CA LEU A 873 -40.56 -61.80 34.81
C LEU A 873 -41.70 -62.01 33.80
N ALA A 874 -41.87 -61.09 32.84
CA ALA A 874 -42.88 -61.20 31.81
C ALA A 874 -42.68 -62.43 30.92
N ASP A 875 -41.44 -62.70 30.51
CA ASP A 875 -41.07 -63.86 29.70
C ASP A 875 -41.38 -65.17 30.47
N ARG A 876 -41.07 -65.23 31.77
CA ARG A 876 -41.32 -66.41 32.61
C ARG A 876 -42.81 -66.64 32.88
N GLN A 877 -43.60 -65.58 33.02
CA GLN A 877 -45.06 -65.67 33.15
C GLN A 877 -45.70 -66.21 31.86
N ALA A 878 -45.19 -65.80 30.69
CA ALA A 878 -45.64 -66.33 29.40
C ALA A 878 -45.34 -67.83 29.26
N GLU A 879 -44.16 -68.27 29.71
CA GLU A 879 -43.77 -69.68 29.71
C GLU A 879 -44.63 -70.54 30.65
N LEU A 880 -44.89 -70.07 31.87
CA LEU A 880 -45.81 -70.71 32.82
C LEU A 880 -47.24 -70.83 32.26
N ALA A 881 -47.73 -69.80 31.56
CA ALA A 881 -49.03 -69.82 30.91
C ALA A 881 -49.07 -70.89 29.79
N SER A 882 -48.03 -70.96 28.95
CA SER A 882 -47.90 -71.95 27.89
C SER A 882 -47.87 -73.39 28.43
N ILE A 883 -47.15 -73.63 29.53
CA ILE A 883 -47.11 -74.94 30.20
C ILE A 883 -48.48 -75.31 30.78
N LYS A 884 -49.18 -74.36 31.43
CA LYS A 884 -50.54 -74.59 31.97
C LYS A 884 -51.54 -74.94 30.87
N GLU A 885 -51.49 -74.27 29.73
CA GLU A 885 -52.30 -74.60 28.54
C GLU A 885 -51.97 -75.99 27.97
N GLY A 886 -50.67 -76.35 27.92
CA GLY A 886 -50.23 -77.68 27.50
C GLY A 886 -50.71 -78.81 28.42
N VAL A 887 -50.70 -78.59 29.74
CA VAL A 887 -51.16 -79.58 30.74
C VAL A 887 -52.68 -79.74 30.70
N THR A 888 -53.44 -78.64 30.57
CA THR A 888 -54.91 -78.70 30.43
C THR A 888 -55.33 -79.38 29.14
N TRP A 889 -54.62 -79.15 28.02
CA TRP A 889 -54.89 -79.85 26.76
C TRP A 889 -54.64 -81.36 26.88
N ARG A 890 -53.53 -81.78 27.52
CA ARG A 890 -53.24 -83.20 27.74
C ARG A 890 -54.26 -83.85 28.66
N ALA A 891 -54.66 -83.20 29.76
CA ALA A 891 -55.67 -83.68 30.69
C ALA A 891 -57.05 -83.82 30.01
N ALA A 892 -57.47 -82.85 29.21
CA ALA A 892 -58.70 -82.91 28.41
C ALA A 892 -58.66 -84.02 27.36
N SER A 893 -57.51 -84.25 26.71
CA SER A 893 -57.34 -85.34 25.74
C SER A 893 -57.41 -86.73 26.40
N THR A 894 -56.91 -86.86 27.62
CA THR A 894 -56.91 -88.11 28.38
C THR A 894 -58.30 -88.42 28.94
N LEU A 895 -59.00 -87.42 29.49
CA LEU A 895 -60.39 -87.56 29.94
C LEU A 895 -61.33 -87.94 28.79
N LYS A 896 -61.14 -87.32 27.61
CA LYS A 896 -61.87 -87.67 26.39
C LYS A 896 -61.61 -89.09 25.89
N ARG A 897 -60.40 -89.63 26.10
CA ARG A 897 -60.07 -91.05 25.78
C ARG A 897 -60.64 -92.04 26.81
N LEU A 898 -60.88 -91.61 28.04
CA LEU A 898 -61.46 -92.44 29.10
C LEU A 898 -62.99 -92.44 29.12
N GLY A 899 -63.65 -91.72 28.20
CA GLY A 899 -65.11 -91.71 28.07
C GLY A 899 -65.85 -91.00 29.20
N VAL A 900 -65.15 -90.18 29.98
CA VAL A 900 -65.76 -89.33 31.01
C VAL A 900 -66.13 -88.02 30.34
N GLY A 901 -67.43 -87.72 30.28
CA GLY A 901 -67.99 -86.50 29.71
C GLY A 901 -67.73 -85.27 30.57
#